data_AF-A0A963ZJJ6-F1
#
_entry.id   AF-A0A963ZJJ6-F1
#
_cell.length_a   1.000
_cell.length_b   1.000
_cell.length_c   1.000
_cell.angle_alpha   90.00
_cell.angle_beta   90.00
_cell.angle_gamma   90.00
#
_symmetry.space_group_name_H-M   'P 1'
#
loop_
_entity.id
_entity.type
_entity.pdbx_description
1 polymer ?
#
loop_
_entity_poly.entity_id
_entity_poly.type
_entity_poly.pdbx_seq_one_letter_code
_entity_poly.pdbx_strand_id
1 'polypeptide(L)'
;MKTAFYLFLTSSFLILIASHSLHSQETGIDVPRIISYQGFINNSDRLPISNGTYRINVNLYSDSEGLHSIWSGSYETMITNGLFHLFLGSGDYPFTDETVFDRPLWLGVALNGQGEMFPFTPLSSVPYAMSVSNGSISTAKLVDGAVTAKKLSVDYISSLIVDGISTKGANQEINIVGGKGVAVQYDASNSNIIIELDNALSKGKKGARTLGIWGNTNFYGFDGDVGSGPTNNIPNATASQYNVVVGGDNNDIGNGTDNPDYTVIGGGKDNNILSDYGTISGGENNLISTSSHHSTLAGGEDNEISDEHATISGGSSNTASNEFTVISGGSSNTASGVYAITSGGFNNIASNTHSVVSGGQTNKASGLWSTVSGGYLNWSENSYTSISGGSANHASGLKSTIGGGEENDAQSDFSSIAGGYDNNISAANSTIGGGYTNDIEGSNSTIGGGNSNKIYNSSSTYNTIGGGSSNNVGASLTSSSYAFIGGGSGNKTLADYSVAGGGNTNTVSGSYAVIAGGSTNTASGSYSVAGGGSTNTVSGNYAVIAGGNQNNITSIYATIGGGTENSVSGTKSTIGGGELNMIGAGTFMNTIGGGQSNSITSTNNATIGGGVNNIIQNTSNSSTIGGGFENTITSGGILATIPGGTLLRAKSFAQTVMGVANVPRGSITPGFSVNFTDAFNDPLLIVGNGNGIRMSNAFEVSYNGHSIVYDKNGSGMGGGRAAVRGATYMDNTIYAWGDINDDGSAVCDFGVQSVQHLGIGWYRITLNLAYHDGTPMTLDCASITVTQRTDHLPPALPVDPPPMGLCSNVTTSRFDPATNTFDVYITAIGLVGAGGNFSMVCNSIDRDFMFKVTGRPSPHASDPQ
;
A
#
# COMPACT_ATOMS: atom_id res chain seq x y z
N MET A 1 -6.64 -34.15 -10.76
CA MET A 1 -7.86 -34.06 -11.58
C MET A 1 -7.50 -33.94 -13.07
N LYS A 2 -6.70 -34.87 -13.61
CA LYS A 2 -6.29 -34.92 -15.04
C LYS A 2 -6.10 -36.35 -15.57
N THR A 3 -6.53 -37.38 -14.82
CA THR A 3 -6.32 -38.80 -15.15
C THR A 3 -7.62 -39.59 -15.34
N ALA A 4 -8.78 -38.93 -15.24
CA ALA A 4 -10.10 -39.58 -15.37
C ALA A 4 -10.80 -39.29 -16.71
N PHE A 5 -10.20 -38.52 -17.63
CA PHE A 5 -10.82 -38.16 -18.91
C PHE A 5 -10.30 -38.98 -20.10
N TYR A 6 -9.19 -39.72 -19.93
CA TYR A 6 -8.62 -40.60 -20.98
C TYR A 6 -9.15 -42.05 -20.93
N LEU A 7 -9.94 -42.40 -19.91
CA LEU A 7 -10.44 -43.78 -19.71
C LEU A 7 -11.85 -44.03 -20.28
N PHE A 8 -12.45 -43.07 -21.00
CA PHE A 8 -13.81 -43.18 -21.53
C PHE A 8 -13.90 -43.18 -23.07
N LEU A 9 -12.77 -43.06 -23.79
CA LEU A 9 -12.76 -43.06 -25.27
C LEU A 9 -12.07 -44.27 -25.93
N THR A 10 -11.55 -45.21 -25.15
CA THR A 10 -10.82 -46.38 -25.69
C THR A 10 -11.62 -47.70 -25.67
N SER A 11 -12.90 -47.66 -25.29
CA SER A 11 -13.77 -48.85 -25.17
C SER A 11 -14.79 -49.05 -26.30
N SER A 12 -14.75 -48.24 -27.37
CA SER A 12 -15.74 -48.31 -28.46
C SER A 12 -15.16 -48.62 -29.85
N PHE A 13 -13.91 -49.06 -29.94
CA PHE A 13 -13.27 -49.38 -31.22
C PHE A 13 -12.57 -50.76 -31.22
N LEU A 14 -13.17 -51.74 -30.55
CA LEU A 14 -12.65 -53.11 -30.52
C LEU A 14 -13.78 -54.17 -30.55
N ILE A 15 -14.70 -54.06 -31.50
CA ILE A 15 -15.56 -55.19 -31.91
C ILE A 15 -15.68 -55.15 -33.43
N LEU A 16 -14.63 -55.63 -34.11
CA LEU A 16 -14.79 -56.35 -35.35
C LEU A 16 -13.70 -57.41 -35.43
N ILE A 17 -14.06 -58.57 -35.98
CA ILE A 17 -13.22 -59.71 -36.38
C ILE A 17 -13.15 -60.85 -35.35
N ALA A 18 -14.22 -61.65 -35.29
CA ALA A 18 -14.15 -63.10 -35.02
C ALA A 18 -15.43 -63.84 -35.47
N SER A 19 -15.51 -64.22 -36.76
CA SER A 19 -16.26 -65.39 -37.28
C SER A 19 -16.10 -65.42 -38.81
N HIS A 20 -15.02 -65.99 -39.35
CA HIS A 20 -14.94 -67.38 -39.84
C HIS A 20 -16.08 -67.80 -40.79
N SER A 21 -15.73 -67.76 -42.09
CA SER A 21 -15.81 -68.88 -43.04
C SER A 21 -17.12 -69.67 -43.16
N LEU A 22 -17.86 -69.45 -44.25
CA LEU A 22 -18.64 -70.49 -44.88
C LEU A 22 -18.63 -70.39 -46.42
N HIS A 23 -18.02 -71.43 -47.00
CA HIS A 23 -18.38 -72.19 -48.20
C HIS A 23 -18.58 -71.46 -49.54
N SER A 24 -17.59 -71.69 -50.41
CA SER A 24 -17.74 -71.85 -51.85
C SER A 24 -18.51 -73.15 -52.20
N GLN A 25 -19.05 -73.14 -53.42
CA GLN A 25 -19.38 -74.28 -54.29
C GLN A 25 -20.88 -74.64 -54.38
N GLU A 26 -21.57 -74.02 -55.35
CA GLU A 26 -22.69 -74.69 -56.02
C GLU A 26 -22.16 -75.44 -57.25
N THR A 27 -22.26 -76.75 -57.16
CA THR A 27 -22.13 -77.71 -58.26
C THR A 27 -23.39 -77.65 -59.13
N GLY A 28 -23.21 -77.65 -60.46
CA GLY A 28 -24.32 -77.80 -61.40
C GLY A 28 -25.13 -79.06 -61.10
N ILE A 29 -26.42 -78.89 -60.86
CA ILE A 29 -27.38 -79.96 -60.62
C ILE A 29 -27.72 -80.57 -61.99
N ASP A 30 -27.12 -81.73 -62.32
CA ASP A 30 -27.53 -82.50 -63.50
C ASP A 30 -28.78 -83.35 -63.16
N VAL A 31 -29.71 -83.47 -64.10
CA VAL A 31 -31.00 -84.15 -63.86
C VAL A 31 -30.77 -85.66 -63.74
N PRO A 32 -31.20 -86.34 -62.66
CA PRO A 32 -30.99 -87.78 -62.49
C PRO A 32 -31.65 -88.60 -63.61
N ARG A 33 -30.87 -89.40 -64.36
CA ARG A 33 -31.36 -90.27 -65.43
C ARG A 33 -31.88 -91.60 -64.87
N ILE A 34 -33.03 -91.57 -64.22
CA ILE A 34 -33.66 -92.74 -63.62
C ILE A 34 -35.09 -92.93 -64.14
N ILE A 35 -35.50 -94.18 -64.39
CA ILE A 35 -36.86 -94.53 -64.79
C ILE A 35 -37.56 -95.22 -63.63
N SER A 36 -38.62 -94.62 -63.13
CA SER A 36 -39.53 -95.27 -62.19
C SER A 36 -40.39 -96.32 -62.93
N TYR A 37 -40.23 -97.60 -62.57
CA TYR A 37 -40.99 -98.71 -63.13
C TYR A 37 -41.74 -99.46 -62.02
N GLN A 38 -43.05 -99.63 -62.19
CA GLN A 38 -43.90 -100.37 -61.26
C GLN A 38 -44.58 -101.51 -62.00
N GLY A 39 -44.65 -102.69 -61.37
CA GLY A 39 -45.29 -103.87 -61.93
C GLY A 39 -46.09 -104.65 -60.90
N PHE A 40 -47.03 -105.47 -61.37
CA PHE A 40 -47.84 -106.37 -60.53
C PHE A 40 -47.65 -107.81 -61.01
N ILE A 41 -47.20 -108.69 -60.12
CA ILE A 41 -46.89 -110.09 -60.43
C ILE A 41 -47.94 -111.00 -59.77
N ASN A 42 -48.56 -111.84 -60.61
CA ASN A 42 -49.47 -112.89 -60.18
C ASN A 42 -48.83 -114.27 -60.33
N ASN A 43 -49.29 -115.23 -59.53
CA ASN A 43 -49.02 -116.65 -59.74
C ASN A 43 -49.91 -117.20 -60.89
N SER A 44 -49.77 -118.50 -61.19
CA SER A 44 -50.55 -119.18 -62.24
C SER A 44 -52.06 -119.12 -62.06
N ASP A 45 -52.53 -118.90 -60.83
CA ASP A 45 -53.96 -118.81 -60.49
C ASP A 45 -54.50 -117.37 -60.56
N ARG A 46 -53.71 -116.43 -61.11
CA ARG A 46 -54.01 -114.99 -61.21
C ARG A 46 -54.18 -114.29 -59.86
N LEU A 47 -53.68 -114.88 -58.78
CA LEU A 47 -53.59 -114.23 -57.47
C LEU A 47 -52.21 -113.59 -57.31
N PRO A 48 -52.10 -112.46 -56.60
CA PRO A 48 -50.81 -111.81 -56.37
C PRO A 48 -49.84 -112.75 -55.67
N ILE A 49 -48.57 -112.72 -56.08
CA ILE A 49 -47.53 -113.53 -55.42
C ILE A 49 -47.36 -113.10 -53.95
N SER A 50 -46.91 -114.04 -53.11
CA SER A 50 -46.77 -113.83 -51.67
C SER A 50 -45.81 -112.69 -51.34
N ASN A 51 -46.15 -111.90 -50.33
CA ASN A 51 -45.34 -110.76 -49.90
C ASN A 51 -43.96 -111.23 -49.44
N GLY A 52 -42.91 -110.52 -49.84
CA GLY A 52 -41.53 -110.87 -49.50
C GLY A 52 -40.52 -110.11 -50.34
N THR A 53 -39.23 -110.26 -50.01
CA THR A 53 -38.14 -109.71 -50.82
C THR A 53 -37.83 -110.65 -51.97
N TYR A 54 -37.87 -110.13 -53.19
CA TYR A 54 -37.52 -110.87 -54.40
C TYR A 54 -36.43 -110.12 -55.17
N ARG A 55 -35.61 -110.89 -55.89
CA ARG A 55 -34.68 -110.33 -56.86
C ARG A 55 -35.37 -110.24 -58.22
N ILE A 56 -35.49 -109.04 -58.73
CA ILE A 56 -36.09 -108.75 -60.03
C ILE A 56 -34.97 -108.40 -61.00
N ASN A 57 -34.82 -109.21 -62.03
CA ASN A 57 -33.92 -108.94 -63.14
C ASN A 57 -34.72 -108.25 -64.24
N VAL A 58 -34.20 -107.11 -64.71
CA VAL A 58 -34.83 -106.29 -65.74
C VAL A 58 -33.86 -106.13 -66.90
N ASN A 59 -34.32 -106.46 -68.10
CA ASN A 59 -33.59 -106.24 -69.34
C ASN A 59 -34.35 -105.25 -70.23
N LEU A 60 -33.62 -104.35 -70.88
CA LEU A 60 -34.14 -103.51 -71.94
C LEU A 60 -33.65 -104.02 -73.28
N TYR A 61 -34.58 -104.20 -74.21
CA TYR A 61 -34.35 -104.71 -75.55
C TYR A 61 -34.67 -103.65 -76.59
N SER A 62 -33.91 -103.63 -77.69
CA SER A 62 -34.16 -102.74 -78.83
C SER A 62 -35.16 -103.32 -79.86
N ASP A 63 -35.70 -104.51 -79.59
CA ASP A 63 -36.69 -105.21 -80.42
C ASP A 63 -37.76 -105.86 -79.54
N SER A 64 -38.93 -106.13 -80.13
CA SER A 64 -40.10 -106.67 -79.40
C SER A 64 -39.99 -108.15 -79.05
N GLU A 65 -39.04 -108.85 -79.67
CA GLU A 65 -38.80 -110.28 -79.60
C GLU A 65 -37.76 -110.66 -78.53
N GLY A 66 -37.01 -109.68 -78.01
CA GLY A 66 -35.97 -109.84 -76.97
C GLY A 66 -34.64 -110.38 -77.46
N LEU A 67 -34.33 -110.23 -78.76
CA LEU A 67 -33.12 -110.79 -79.33
C LEU A 67 -31.88 -109.92 -79.06
N HIS A 68 -32.05 -108.60 -78.89
CA HIS A 68 -30.96 -107.66 -78.67
C HIS A 68 -31.13 -106.87 -77.35
N SER A 69 -30.55 -107.40 -76.27
CA SER A 69 -30.50 -106.71 -74.97
C SER A 69 -29.49 -105.57 -75.01
N ILE A 70 -29.92 -104.36 -74.66
CA ILE A 70 -29.09 -103.15 -74.64
C ILE A 70 -28.73 -102.69 -73.23
N TRP A 71 -29.48 -103.12 -72.20
CA TRP A 71 -29.18 -102.85 -70.81
C TRP A 71 -29.79 -103.91 -69.90
N SER A 72 -29.11 -104.21 -68.78
CA SER A 72 -29.57 -105.18 -67.78
C SER A 72 -29.30 -104.64 -66.38
N GLY A 73 -30.26 -104.82 -65.47
CA GLY A 73 -30.12 -104.49 -64.06
C GLY A 73 -30.79 -105.53 -63.17
N SER A 74 -30.25 -105.74 -61.97
CA SER A 74 -30.82 -106.67 -60.99
C SER A 74 -31.08 -105.95 -59.67
N TYR A 75 -32.33 -105.93 -59.25
CA TYR A 75 -32.77 -105.16 -58.09
C TYR A 75 -33.41 -106.09 -57.07
N GLU A 76 -33.01 -105.99 -55.81
CA GLU A 76 -33.76 -106.59 -54.71
C GLU A 76 -34.80 -105.60 -54.20
N THR A 77 -36.07 -105.97 -54.30
CA THR A 77 -37.18 -105.12 -53.84
C THR A 77 -38.22 -105.95 -53.11
N MET A 78 -38.94 -105.31 -52.21
CA MET A 78 -40.04 -105.93 -51.50
C MET A 78 -41.28 -105.92 -52.38
N ILE A 79 -41.84 -107.09 -52.65
CA ILE A 79 -43.12 -107.23 -53.34
C ILE A 79 -44.22 -107.33 -52.28
N THR A 80 -45.23 -106.47 -52.38
CA THR A 80 -46.37 -106.44 -51.45
C THR A 80 -47.67 -106.57 -52.23
N ASN A 81 -48.44 -107.61 -51.93
CA ASN A 81 -49.63 -108.05 -52.63
C ASN A 81 -49.42 -108.09 -54.15
N GLY A 82 -48.30 -108.68 -54.60
CA GLY A 82 -47.93 -108.76 -56.02
C GLY A 82 -47.33 -107.47 -56.61
N LEU A 83 -47.46 -106.31 -55.96
CA LEU A 83 -46.96 -105.03 -56.47
C LEU A 83 -45.48 -104.82 -56.11
N PHE A 84 -44.68 -104.36 -57.07
CA PHE A 84 -43.30 -103.95 -56.86
C PHE A 84 -43.00 -102.64 -57.58
N HIS A 85 -42.03 -101.89 -57.09
CA HIS A 85 -41.56 -100.63 -57.67
C HIS A 85 -40.04 -100.60 -57.70
N LEU A 86 -39.47 -100.13 -58.81
CA LEU A 86 -38.04 -100.05 -59.09
C LEU A 86 -37.69 -98.68 -59.69
N PHE A 87 -36.47 -98.21 -59.41
CA PHE A 87 -35.86 -97.10 -60.14
C PHE A 87 -34.74 -97.65 -61.03
N LEU A 88 -35.06 -97.88 -62.30
CA LEU A 88 -34.10 -98.37 -63.29
C LEU A 88 -33.08 -97.27 -63.59
N GLY A 89 -31.80 -97.63 -63.72
CA GLY A 89 -30.72 -96.65 -63.89
C GLY A 89 -30.19 -96.08 -62.58
N SER A 90 -30.66 -96.58 -61.43
CA SER A 90 -30.22 -96.15 -60.10
C SER A 90 -29.25 -97.16 -59.46
N GLY A 91 -28.48 -96.71 -58.46
CA GLY A 91 -27.56 -97.57 -57.72
C GLY A 91 -26.40 -98.08 -58.59
N ASP A 92 -26.07 -99.36 -58.45
CA ASP A 92 -24.95 -100.00 -59.15
C ASP A 92 -25.20 -100.25 -60.65
N TYR A 93 -26.40 -99.95 -61.17
CA TYR A 93 -26.80 -100.18 -62.56
C TYR A 93 -27.21 -98.89 -63.29
N PRO A 94 -26.37 -97.85 -63.38
CA PRO A 94 -26.72 -96.61 -64.07
C PRO A 94 -26.86 -96.78 -65.59
N PHE A 95 -27.66 -95.92 -66.22
CA PHE A 95 -27.66 -95.79 -67.69
C PHE A 95 -26.42 -95.00 -68.12
N THR A 96 -25.35 -95.72 -68.45
CA THR A 96 -24.04 -95.10 -68.79
C THR A 96 -23.93 -94.64 -70.23
N ASP A 97 -24.83 -95.07 -71.12
CA ASP A 97 -24.83 -94.74 -72.54
C ASP A 97 -26.09 -93.94 -72.90
N GLU A 98 -25.90 -92.73 -73.45
CA GLU A 98 -27.00 -91.84 -73.83
C GLU A 98 -27.86 -92.42 -74.96
N THR A 99 -27.32 -93.36 -75.73
CA THR A 99 -28.01 -93.98 -76.87
C THR A 99 -29.04 -95.03 -76.45
N VAL A 100 -29.09 -95.42 -75.17
CA VAL A 100 -30.09 -96.40 -74.68
C VAL A 100 -31.51 -95.95 -75.01
N PHE A 101 -31.79 -94.64 -75.01
CA PHE A 101 -33.15 -94.09 -75.20
C PHE A 101 -33.41 -93.51 -76.59
N ASP A 102 -32.56 -93.76 -77.59
CA ASP A 102 -32.71 -93.18 -78.94
C ASP A 102 -33.66 -93.98 -79.87
N ARG A 103 -34.22 -95.09 -79.39
CA ARG A 103 -35.02 -96.06 -80.17
C ARG A 103 -36.18 -96.65 -79.34
N PRO A 104 -37.19 -97.27 -79.98
CA PRO A 104 -38.22 -98.07 -79.29
C PRO A 104 -37.60 -99.14 -78.38
N LEU A 105 -38.06 -99.18 -77.12
CA LEU A 105 -37.56 -100.11 -76.10
C LEU A 105 -38.66 -101.02 -75.55
N TRP A 106 -38.30 -102.28 -75.32
CA TRP A 106 -39.12 -103.28 -74.66
C TRP A 106 -38.45 -103.75 -73.38
N LEU A 107 -39.22 -103.79 -72.29
CA LEU A 107 -38.76 -104.15 -70.96
C LEU A 107 -39.19 -105.59 -70.63
N GLY A 108 -38.20 -106.45 -70.41
CA GLY A 108 -38.36 -107.80 -69.89
C GLY A 108 -38.12 -107.87 -68.39
N VAL A 109 -38.96 -108.66 -67.69
CA VAL A 109 -38.86 -108.86 -66.24
C VAL A 109 -38.77 -110.35 -65.94
N ALA A 110 -37.78 -110.74 -65.13
CA ALA A 110 -37.61 -112.07 -64.59
C ALA A 110 -37.52 -112.03 -63.05
N LEU A 111 -38.11 -113.02 -62.39
CA LEU A 111 -38.10 -113.15 -60.93
C LEU A 111 -37.11 -114.25 -60.50
N ASN A 112 -36.18 -113.94 -59.58
CA ASN A 112 -35.24 -114.88 -58.98
C ASN A 112 -34.49 -115.79 -59.99
N GLY A 113 -34.11 -115.22 -61.14
CA GLY A 113 -33.37 -115.95 -62.19
C GLY A 113 -34.20 -116.96 -63.00
N GLN A 114 -35.53 -116.94 -62.89
CA GLN A 114 -36.43 -117.69 -63.79
C GLN A 114 -36.51 -117.04 -65.18
N GLY A 115 -37.18 -117.70 -66.14
CA GLY A 115 -37.39 -117.16 -67.49
C GLY A 115 -38.18 -115.84 -67.47
N GLU A 116 -37.90 -114.96 -68.43
CA GLU A 116 -38.57 -113.65 -68.53
C GLU A 116 -40.05 -113.78 -68.90
N MET A 117 -40.87 -112.88 -68.37
CA MET A 117 -42.30 -112.85 -68.62
C MET A 117 -42.59 -112.15 -69.97
N PHE A 118 -43.27 -112.88 -70.87
CA PHE A 118 -43.70 -112.39 -72.19
C PHE A 118 -45.21 -112.09 -72.22
N PRO A 119 -45.68 -111.13 -73.03
CA PRO A 119 -44.90 -110.26 -73.93
C PRO A 119 -44.16 -109.16 -73.16
N PHE A 120 -43.01 -108.71 -73.69
CA PHE A 120 -42.25 -107.62 -73.09
C PHE A 120 -43.04 -106.30 -73.12
N THR A 121 -42.86 -105.50 -72.09
CA THR A 121 -43.60 -104.24 -71.92
C THR A 121 -42.94 -103.13 -72.76
N PRO A 122 -43.59 -102.57 -73.79
CA PRO A 122 -43.04 -101.44 -74.52
C PRO A 122 -43.00 -100.20 -73.61
N LEU A 123 -41.88 -99.49 -73.59
CA LEU A 123 -41.76 -98.23 -72.84
C LEU A 123 -42.39 -97.08 -73.64
N SER A 124 -43.42 -96.45 -73.07
CA SER A 124 -44.11 -95.28 -73.63
C SER A 124 -43.46 -93.96 -73.22
N SER A 125 -43.66 -92.91 -74.01
CA SER A 125 -42.81 -91.73 -74.27
C SER A 125 -42.31 -90.80 -73.14
N VAL A 126 -42.42 -91.20 -71.87
CA VAL A 126 -41.82 -90.45 -70.75
C VAL A 126 -40.27 -90.55 -70.72
N PRO A 127 -39.61 -91.64 -71.17
CA PRO A 127 -38.15 -91.72 -71.24
C PRO A 127 -37.50 -90.94 -72.39
N TYR A 128 -38.19 -90.68 -73.51
CA TYR A 128 -37.62 -89.95 -74.67
C TYR A 128 -37.35 -88.48 -74.38
N ALA A 129 -37.91 -87.93 -73.30
CA ALA A 129 -37.58 -86.58 -72.83
C ALA A 129 -36.19 -86.52 -72.14
N MET A 130 -35.54 -87.66 -71.87
CA MET A 130 -34.21 -87.74 -71.24
C MET A 130 -33.04 -87.88 -72.23
N SER A 131 -33.29 -87.97 -73.55
CA SER A 131 -32.23 -88.00 -74.59
C SER A 131 -31.89 -86.61 -75.16
N VAL A 132 -32.33 -85.53 -74.53
CA VAL A 132 -31.97 -84.17 -74.95
C VAL A 132 -30.65 -83.78 -74.28
N SER A 133 -29.53 -84.07 -74.93
CA SER A 133 -28.20 -83.60 -74.50
C SER A 133 -28.16 -82.07 -74.41
N ASN A 134 -27.44 -81.52 -73.43
CA ASN A 134 -27.09 -80.09 -73.39
C ASN A 134 -26.47 -79.68 -74.75
N GLY A 135 -27.08 -78.73 -75.45
CA GLY A 135 -26.61 -78.24 -76.76
C GLY A 135 -27.22 -78.93 -78.00
N SER A 136 -28.39 -79.58 -77.90
CA SER A 136 -29.02 -80.32 -79.02
C SER A 136 -29.53 -79.49 -80.22
N ILE A 137 -29.29 -78.17 -80.24
CA ILE A 137 -29.43 -77.33 -81.45
C ILE A 137 -28.06 -77.23 -82.13
N SER A 138 -27.76 -78.20 -83.00
CA SER A 138 -26.63 -78.11 -83.93
C SER A 138 -27.05 -77.38 -85.21
N THR A 139 -26.13 -76.68 -85.88
CA THR A 139 -26.35 -75.95 -87.14
C THR A 139 -26.95 -76.81 -88.28
N ALA A 140 -26.84 -78.14 -88.21
CA ALA A 140 -27.46 -79.07 -89.17
C ALA A 140 -28.98 -79.28 -88.97
N LYS A 141 -29.58 -78.80 -87.86
CA LYS A 141 -31.03 -78.89 -87.58
C LYS A 141 -31.77 -77.58 -87.87
N LEU A 142 -31.08 -76.58 -88.42
CA LEU A 142 -31.65 -75.34 -88.91
C LEU A 142 -31.86 -75.46 -90.42
N VAL A 143 -33.11 -75.53 -90.87
CA VAL A 143 -33.41 -75.35 -92.30
C VAL A 143 -33.06 -73.92 -92.68
N ASP A 144 -32.33 -73.76 -93.79
CA ASP A 144 -31.87 -72.47 -94.31
C ASP A 144 -33.04 -71.46 -94.35
N GLY A 145 -32.93 -70.37 -93.56
CA GLY A 145 -33.96 -69.34 -93.41
C GLY A 145 -34.90 -69.41 -92.19
N ALA A 146 -34.77 -70.41 -91.30
CA ALA A 146 -35.65 -70.52 -90.11
C ALA A 146 -35.30 -69.53 -88.97
N VAL A 147 -34.05 -69.04 -88.91
CA VAL A 147 -33.56 -68.06 -87.92
C VAL A 147 -32.89 -66.90 -88.66
N THR A 148 -33.52 -65.72 -88.63
CA THR A 148 -32.95 -64.48 -89.19
C THR A 148 -32.46 -63.58 -88.05
N ALA A 149 -31.50 -62.68 -88.31
CA ALA A 149 -31.02 -61.70 -87.31
C ALA A 149 -32.16 -60.88 -86.65
N LYS A 150 -33.31 -60.77 -87.34
CA LYS A 150 -34.55 -60.14 -86.84
C LYS A 150 -35.28 -60.94 -85.74
N LYS A 151 -34.99 -62.23 -85.58
CA LYS A 151 -35.60 -63.14 -84.60
C LYS A 151 -34.70 -63.45 -83.39
N LEU A 152 -33.50 -62.83 -83.30
CA LEU A 152 -32.51 -63.09 -82.24
C LEU A 152 -31.93 -61.85 -81.53
N SER A 153 -32.34 -60.61 -81.84
CA SER A 153 -31.96 -59.44 -81.01
C SER A 153 -32.97 -59.26 -79.88
N VAL A 154 -32.49 -59.40 -78.65
CA VAL A 154 -33.12 -58.92 -77.42
C VAL A 154 -32.23 -57.81 -76.86
N ASP A 155 -32.45 -56.58 -77.35
CA ASP A 155 -31.89 -55.35 -76.78
C ASP A 155 -33.00 -54.59 -76.05
N TYR A 156 -33.08 -54.71 -74.72
CA TYR A 156 -34.00 -53.94 -73.89
C TYR A 156 -33.27 -52.79 -73.18
N ILE A 157 -33.68 -51.55 -73.43
CA ILE A 157 -33.67 -50.48 -72.42
C ILE A 157 -35.07 -50.47 -71.81
N SER A 158 -35.19 -50.74 -70.51
CA SER A 158 -36.49 -50.84 -69.83
C SER A 158 -37.21 -49.48 -69.64
N SER A 159 -36.47 -48.38 -69.45
CA SER A 159 -36.94 -46.98 -69.64
C SER A 159 -35.82 -45.98 -69.36
N LEU A 160 -35.69 -44.92 -70.18
CA LEU A 160 -34.90 -43.72 -69.88
C LEU A 160 -35.83 -42.49 -69.97
N ILE A 161 -35.84 -41.63 -68.95
CA ILE A 161 -36.65 -40.41 -68.90
C ILE A 161 -35.71 -39.20 -68.79
N VAL A 162 -35.79 -38.27 -69.72
CA VAL A 162 -35.07 -36.98 -69.72
C VAL A 162 -36.11 -35.86 -69.85
N ASP A 163 -36.06 -34.86 -68.98
CA ASP A 163 -37.03 -33.75 -68.89
C ASP A 163 -38.51 -34.18 -68.88
N GLY A 164 -38.80 -35.30 -68.22
CA GLY A 164 -40.16 -35.84 -68.09
C GLY A 164 -40.70 -36.54 -69.34
N ILE A 165 -39.91 -36.69 -70.40
CA ILE A 165 -40.27 -37.43 -71.61
C ILE A 165 -39.66 -38.84 -71.57
N SER A 166 -40.51 -39.87 -71.60
CA SER A 166 -40.08 -41.27 -71.71
C SER A 166 -39.81 -41.63 -73.16
N THR A 167 -38.56 -41.92 -73.52
CA THR A 167 -38.24 -42.51 -74.83
C THR A 167 -38.24 -44.04 -74.74
N LYS A 168 -38.97 -44.69 -75.63
CA LYS A 168 -39.02 -46.15 -75.78
C LYS A 168 -39.01 -46.49 -77.28
N GLY A 169 -38.05 -47.29 -77.72
CA GLY A 169 -37.98 -47.75 -79.11
C GLY A 169 -36.70 -48.53 -79.41
N ALA A 170 -36.82 -49.61 -80.19
CA ALA A 170 -35.71 -50.40 -80.69
C ALA A 170 -34.98 -49.67 -81.84
N ASN A 171 -33.65 -49.81 -81.92
CA ASN A 171 -32.80 -49.26 -82.99
C ASN A 171 -32.89 -47.74 -83.22
N GLN A 172 -33.05 -46.95 -82.15
CA GLN A 172 -32.62 -45.55 -82.17
C GLN A 172 -31.24 -45.47 -81.50
N GLU A 173 -30.23 -44.96 -82.21
CA GLU A 173 -29.02 -44.46 -81.55
C GLU A 173 -29.45 -43.39 -80.55
N ILE A 174 -29.22 -43.62 -79.25
CA ILE A 174 -29.33 -42.57 -78.25
C ILE A 174 -28.05 -41.74 -78.39
N ASN A 175 -28.09 -40.78 -79.31
CA ASN A 175 -26.99 -39.85 -79.52
C ASN A 175 -27.06 -38.78 -78.42
N ILE A 176 -26.38 -39.01 -77.31
CA ILE A 176 -26.23 -38.00 -76.25
C ILE A 176 -25.21 -36.99 -76.76
N VAL A 177 -25.69 -36.00 -77.51
CA VAL A 177 -24.87 -34.89 -77.98
C VAL A 177 -24.98 -33.79 -76.93
N GLY A 178 -23.85 -33.44 -76.31
CA GLY A 178 -23.83 -32.28 -75.42
C GLY A 178 -24.21 -31.02 -76.19
N GLY A 179 -24.98 -30.14 -75.55
CA GLY A 179 -25.24 -28.79 -76.07
C GLY A 179 -23.94 -28.00 -76.24
N LYS A 180 -23.98 -26.80 -76.84
CA LYS A 180 -22.80 -25.97 -77.04
C LYS A 180 -22.03 -25.76 -75.73
N GLY A 181 -20.81 -26.30 -75.64
CA GLY A 181 -19.99 -26.27 -74.43
C GLY A 181 -20.11 -27.50 -73.53
N VAL A 182 -20.74 -28.60 -73.97
CA VAL A 182 -20.81 -29.89 -73.27
C VAL A 182 -20.24 -30.99 -74.18
N ALA A 183 -19.20 -31.68 -73.74
CA ALA A 183 -18.62 -32.87 -74.37
C ALA A 183 -19.19 -34.12 -73.71
N VAL A 184 -19.56 -35.12 -74.51
CA VAL A 184 -20.05 -36.41 -74.02
C VAL A 184 -19.11 -37.49 -74.54
N GLN A 185 -18.49 -38.24 -73.62
CA GLN A 185 -17.53 -39.29 -73.92
C GLN A 185 -18.03 -40.64 -73.39
N TYR A 186 -17.68 -41.72 -74.05
CA TYR A 186 -17.98 -43.08 -73.60
C TYR A 186 -16.67 -43.76 -73.20
N ASP A 187 -16.53 -44.11 -71.91
CA ASP A 187 -15.44 -44.93 -71.42
C ASP A 187 -15.81 -46.41 -71.58
N ALA A 188 -15.29 -47.02 -72.64
CA ALA A 188 -15.52 -48.42 -72.97
C ALA A 188 -14.95 -49.39 -71.92
N SER A 189 -13.99 -48.96 -71.10
CA SER A 189 -13.32 -49.80 -70.09
C SER A 189 -14.23 -50.10 -68.90
N ASN A 190 -15.12 -49.16 -68.58
CA ASN A 190 -16.05 -49.24 -67.45
C ASN A 190 -17.53 -49.21 -67.89
N SER A 191 -17.79 -49.14 -69.19
CA SER A 191 -19.13 -48.97 -69.78
C SER A 191 -19.88 -47.75 -69.24
N ASN A 192 -19.16 -46.65 -68.98
CA ASN A 192 -19.70 -45.40 -68.46
C ASN A 192 -19.85 -44.33 -69.57
N ILE A 193 -20.89 -43.51 -69.47
CA ILE A 193 -21.02 -42.27 -70.25
C ILE A 193 -20.59 -41.11 -69.35
N ILE A 194 -19.56 -40.38 -69.77
CA ILE A 194 -19.01 -39.20 -69.09
C ILE A 194 -19.55 -37.96 -69.81
N ILE A 195 -20.25 -37.08 -69.09
CA ILE A 195 -20.73 -35.79 -69.61
C ILE A 195 -19.91 -34.69 -68.94
N GLU A 196 -19.10 -34.00 -69.72
CA GLU A 196 -18.20 -32.93 -69.28
C GLU A 196 -18.57 -31.62 -69.99
N LEU A 197 -18.20 -30.47 -69.43
CA LEU A 197 -18.26 -29.22 -70.18
C LEU A 197 -17.07 -29.17 -71.15
N ASP A 198 -17.34 -29.04 -72.46
CA ASP A 198 -16.31 -28.90 -73.49
C ASP A 198 -15.50 -27.62 -73.23
N ASN A 199 -14.22 -27.79 -72.87
CA ASN A 199 -13.29 -26.72 -72.55
C ASN A 199 -12.93 -25.82 -73.76
N ALA A 200 -13.56 -25.99 -74.92
CA ALA A 200 -13.33 -25.16 -76.10
C ALA A 200 -13.94 -23.74 -76.04
N LEU A 201 -14.71 -23.37 -74.99
CA LEU A 201 -15.24 -22.00 -74.79
C LEU A 201 -14.46 -21.14 -73.77
N SER A 202 -13.34 -21.62 -73.22
CA SER A 202 -12.51 -20.88 -72.24
C SER A 202 -11.18 -20.37 -72.80
N LYS A 203 -11.04 -20.20 -74.12
CA LYS A 203 -9.99 -19.33 -74.67
C LYS A 203 -10.39 -17.86 -74.51
N GLY A 204 -10.16 -17.31 -73.32
CA GLY A 204 -10.11 -15.85 -73.15
C GLY A 204 -10.61 -15.25 -71.84
N LYS A 205 -11.05 -16.02 -70.84
CA LYS A 205 -11.33 -15.48 -69.50
C LYS A 205 -10.89 -16.47 -68.41
N LYS A 206 -9.98 -16.02 -67.53
CA LYS A 206 -9.66 -16.68 -66.25
C LYS A 206 -10.97 -16.84 -65.43
N GLY A 207 -11.14 -17.97 -64.75
CA GLY A 207 -12.11 -18.09 -63.65
C GLY A 207 -13.47 -18.77 -63.92
N ALA A 208 -13.55 -19.85 -64.71
CA ALA A 208 -14.77 -20.66 -64.75
C ALA A 208 -14.47 -22.17 -64.64
N ARG A 209 -14.46 -22.70 -63.41
CA ARG A 209 -14.79 -24.10 -63.14
C ARG A 209 -15.96 -24.13 -62.16
N THR A 210 -17.13 -24.47 -62.66
CA THR A 210 -18.31 -24.75 -61.85
C THR A 210 -18.12 -26.10 -61.16
N LEU A 211 -18.24 -26.09 -59.83
CA LEU A 211 -18.29 -27.25 -58.95
C LEU A 211 -19.48 -28.16 -59.32
N GLY A 212 -19.20 -29.36 -59.84
CA GLY A 212 -20.19 -30.40 -60.08
C GLY A 212 -20.01 -31.54 -59.07
N ILE A 213 -20.93 -31.67 -58.11
CA ILE A 213 -20.96 -32.75 -57.12
C ILE A 213 -21.61 -33.98 -57.76
N TRP A 214 -20.91 -35.11 -57.84
CA TRP A 214 -21.49 -36.43 -58.11
C TRP A 214 -21.46 -37.30 -56.84
N GLY A 215 -22.50 -38.11 -56.67
CA GLY A 215 -22.87 -38.76 -55.41
C GLY A 215 -21.81 -39.67 -54.78
N ASN A 216 -21.90 -39.78 -53.45
CA ASN A 216 -21.21 -40.73 -52.56
C ASN A 216 -19.81 -41.18 -53.01
N THR A 217 -18.84 -40.26 -52.94
CA THR A 217 -17.43 -40.63 -52.78
C THR A 217 -16.75 -39.67 -51.84
N ASN A 218 -16.09 -40.24 -50.83
CA ASN A 218 -15.08 -39.56 -50.03
C ASN A 218 -14.12 -38.80 -50.95
N PHE A 219 -13.86 -37.52 -50.64
CA PHE A 219 -12.78 -36.74 -51.24
C PHE A 219 -11.45 -37.43 -50.93
N TYR A 220 -10.96 -38.25 -51.86
CA TYR A 220 -9.54 -38.55 -51.93
C TYR A 220 -8.91 -37.40 -52.70
N GLY A 221 -8.07 -36.62 -52.00
CA GLY A 221 -7.49 -35.37 -52.45
C GLY A 221 -6.77 -35.51 -53.78
N PHE A 222 -7.17 -34.64 -54.72
CA PHE A 222 -6.22 -34.08 -55.67
C PHE A 222 -5.54 -32.90 -54.97
N ASP A 223 -4.20 -32.86 -55.05
CA ASP A 223 -3.32 -31.73 -54.70
C ASP A 223 -3.63 -30.49 -55.56
N GLY A 224 -4.82 -29.91 -55.39
CA GLY A 224 -5.34 -28.90 -56.30
C GLY A 224 -6.02 -27.74 -55.57
N ASP A 225 -5.67 -26.54 -55.99
CA ASP A 225 -6.23 -25.31 -55.45
C ASP A 225 -7.70 -25.13 -55.84
N VAL A 226 -8.55 -24.73 -54.88
CA VAL A 226 -9.98 -24.47 -55.11
C VAL A 226 -10.21 -22.97 -55.07
N GLY A 227 -10.42 -22.34 -56.23
CA GLY A 227 -10.75 -20.91 -56.33
C GLY A 227 -12.14 -20.69 -56.94
N SER A 228 -13.07 -20.10 -56.20
CA SER A 228 -14.38 -19.68 -56.74
C SER A 228 -14.47 -18.16 -56.82
N GLY A 229 -14.70 -17.61 -58.02
CA GLY A 229 -14.78 -16.17 -58.29
C GLY A 229 -13.91 -15.77 -59.49
N PRO A 230 -14.30 -14.78 -60.32
CA PRO A 230 -13.59 -14.46 -61.56
C PRO A 230 -12.24 -13.73 -61.35
N THR A 231 -12.05 -13.13 -60.18
CA THR A 231 -10.93 -12.23 -59.84
C THR A 231 -10.02 -12.78 -58.75
N ASN A 232 -10.38 -13.91 -58.12
CA ASN A 232 -9.53 -14.55 -57.11
C ASN A 232 -8.33 -15.25 -57.77
N ASN A 233 -7.15 -15.14 -57.17
CA ASN A 233 -5.92 -15.73 -57.67
C ASN A 233 -5.37 -16.75 -56.68
N ILE A 234 -5.05 -17.94 -57.19
CA ILE A 234 -4.24 -18.93 -56.47
C ILE A 234 -3.08 -19.29 -57.41
N PRO A 235 -1.83 -19.41 -56.92
CA PRO A 235 -0.69 -19.76 -57.76
C PRO A 235 -0.95 -21.13 -58.40
N ASN A 236 -0.31 -21.43 -59.53
CA ASN A 236 -0.48 -22.73 -60.17
C ASN A 236 0.03 -23.85 -59.24
N ALA A 237 -0.65 -24.99 -59.18
CA ALA A 237 -0.35 -26.17 -58.36
C ALA A 237 1.10 -26.72 -58.47
N THR A 238 1.85 -26.32 -59.51
CA THR A 238 3.29 -26.65 -59.66
C THR A 238 4.22 -25.72 -58.87
N ALA A 239 3.73 -24.55 -58.46
CA ALA A 239 4.47 -23.51 -57.75
C ALA A 239 4.02 -23.38 -56.29
N SER A 240 2.85 -23.92 -55.94
CA SER A 240 2.28 -23.92 -54.60
C SER A 240 1.26 -25.04 -54.43
N GLN A 241 1.03 -25.55 -53.23
CA GLN A 241 0.14 -26.68 -52.96
C GLN A 241 -0.79 -26.44 -51.76
N TYR A 242 -1.96 -27.08 -51.80
CA TYR A 242 -2.94 -27.16 -50.70
C TYR A 242 -3.60 -25.84 -50.32
N ASN A 243 -3.84 -24.94 -51.28
CA ASN A 243 -4.48 -23.65 -51.02
C ASN A 243 -5.96 -23.64 -51.37
N VAL A 244 -6.75 -22.89 -50.60
CA VAL A 244 -8.21 -22.82 -50.79
C VAL A 244 -8.71 -21.38 -50.73
N VAL A 245 -9.45 -20.94 -51.75
CA VAL A 245 -10.27 -19.71 -51.75
C VAL A 245 -11.74 -20.08 -51.97
N VAL A 246 -12.53 -20.05 -50.89
CA VAL A 246 -13.92 -20.57 -50.86
C VAL A 246 -14.94 -19.66 -51.56
N GLY A 247 -14.60 -18.39 -51.86
CA GLY A 247 -15.53 -17.41 -52.45
C GLY A 247 -14.95 -15.99 -52.52
N GLY A 248 -15.79 -15.01 -52.90
CA GLY A 248 -15.44 -13.59 -52.83
C GLY A 248 -14.90 -12.98 -54.13
N ASP A 249 -14.35 -11.77 -54.02
CA ASP A 249 -13.84 -10.95 -55.13
C ASP A 249 -12.40 -10.49 -54.84
N ASN A 250 -11.48 -10.68 -55.78
CA ASN A 250 -10.10 -10.20 -55.71
C ASN A 250 -9.31 -10.67 -54.45
N ASN A 251 -9.51 -11.93 -54.05
CA ASN A 251 -8.70 -12.55 -53.01
C ASN A 251 -7.51 -13.30 -53.63
N ASP A 252 -6.31 -12.99 -53.15
CA ASP A 252 -5.06 -13.45 -53.71
C ASP A 252 -4.30 -14.32 -52.71
N ILE A 253 -3.88 -15.50 -53.16
CA ILE A 253 -2.86 -16.31 -52.49
C ILE A 253 -1.60 -16.17 -53.34
N GLY A 254 -0.52 -15.72 -52.72
CA GLY A 254 0.76 -15.44 -53.38
C GLY A 254 0.72 -14.24 -54.35
N ASN A 255 1.91 -13.87 -54.83
CA ASN A 255 2.10 -12.75 -55.77
C ASN A 255 2.95 -13.13 -56.99
N GLY A 256 3.26 -14.42 -57.16
CA GLY A 256 4.08 -14.97 -58.23
C GLY A 256 5.57 -15.10 -57.91
N THR A 257 6.10 -14.34 -56.94
CA THR A 257 7.42 -14.59 -56.33
C THR A 257 7.30 -15.39 -55.05
N ASP A 258 6.30 -15.08 -54.25
CA ASP A 258 5.95 -15.74 -53.02
C ASP A 258 4.70 -16.60 -53.29
N ASN A 259 4.83 -17.92 -53.16
CA ASN A 259 3.82 -18.90 -53.53
C ASN A 259 3.58 -19.83 -52.33
N PRO A 260 2.72 -19.42 -51.38
CA PRO A 260 2.66 -20.04 -50.07
C PRO A 260 1.78 -21.29 -50.05
N ASP A 261 2.16 -22.29 -49.27
CA ASP A 261 1.45 -23.56 -49.16
C ASP A 261 0.52 -23.62 -47.94
N TYR A 262 -0.49 -24.50 -48.00
CA TYR A 262 -1.43 -24.78 -46.90
C TYR A 262 -2.22 -23.55 -46.42
N THR A 263 -2.57 -22.65 -47.32
CA THR A 263 -3.27 -21.40 -46.98
C THR A 263 -4.78 -21.47 -47.26
N VAL A 264 -5.56 -20.72 -46.48
CA VAL A 264 -7.02 -20.67 -46.62
C VAL A 264 -7.54 -19.24 -46.60
N ILE A 265 -8.27 -18.86 -47.64
CA ILE A 265 -9.15 -17.69 -47.66
C ILE A 265 -10.61 -18.14 -47.70
N GLY A 266 -11.36 -17.90 -46.63
CA GLY A 266 -12.76 -18.33 -46.50
C GLY A 266 -13.77 -17.53 -47.34
N GLY A 267 -13.37 -16.38 -47.90
CA GLY A 267 -14.18 -15.50 -48.75
C GLY A 267 -13.79 -14.03 -48.61
N GLY A 268 -14.71 -13.11 -48.93
CA GLY A 268 -14.49 -11.67 -48.73
C GLY A 268 -14.00 -10.93 -49.99
N LYS A 269 -13.41 -9.75 -49.80
CA LYS A 269 -12.91 -8.90 -50.88
C LYS A 269 -11.47 -8.44 -50.63
N ASP A 270 -10.63 -8.41 -51.65
CA ASP A 270 -9.27 -7.82 -51.57
C ASP A 270 -8.35 -8.45 -50.50
N ASN A 271 -8.56 -9.70 -50.06
CA ASN A 271 -7.70 -10.32 -49.04
C ASN A 271 -6.47 -10.99 -49.67
N ASN A 272 -5.31 -10.90 -49.01
CA ASN A 272 -4.05 -11.43 -49.53
C ASN A 272 -3.28 -12.26 -48.49
N ILE A 273 -2.84 -13.48 -48.87
CA ILE A 273 -1.93 -14.31 -48.07
C ILE A 273 -0.66 -14.59 -48.88
N LEU A 274 0.50 -14.23 -48.33
CA LEU A 274 1.80 -14.35 -48.98
C LEU A 274 2.78 -15.30 -48.27
N SER A 275 2.37 -15.99 -47.20
CA SER A 275 3.20 -16.94 -46.43
C SER A 275 2.46 -18.21 -46.05
N ASP A 276 3.22 -19.30 -45.83
CA ASP A 276 2.69 -20.64 -45.59
C ASP A 276 1.82 -20.71 -44.33
N TYR A 277 0.83 -21.60 -44.34
CA TYR A 277 -0.07 -21.87 -43.21
C TYR A 277 -0.89 -20.64 -42.75
N GLY A 278 -0.97 -19.59 -43.58
CA GLY A 278 -1.80 -18.43 -43.33
C GLY A 278 -3.29 -18.74 -43.48
N THR A 279 -4.13 -18.22 -42.58
CA THR A 279 -5.59 -18.33 -42.69
C THR A 279 -6.25 -16.96 -42.60
N ILE A 280 -7.01 -16.56 -43.62
CA ILE A 280 -7.96 -15.44 -43.58
C ILE A 280 -9.37 -16.01 -43.68
N SER A 281 -10.21 -15.89 -42.65
CA SER A 281 -11.57 -16.46 -42.72
C SER A 281 -12.52 -15.64 -43.61
N GLY A 282 -12.22 -14.36 -43.86
CA GLY A 282 -13.00 -13.47 -44.74
C GLY A 282 -12.63 -12.00 -44.56
N GLY A 283 -13.56 -11.09 -44.85
CA GLY A 283 -13.36 -9.64 -44.63
C GLY A 283 -12.98 -8.87 -45.89
N GLU A 284 -12.55 -7.62 -45.73
CA GLU A 284 -12.09 -6.74 -46.80
C GLU A 284 -10.64 -6.29 -46.58
N ASN A 285 -9.80 -6.36 -47.62
CA ASN A 285 -8.44 -5.80 -47.61
C ASN A 285 -7.54 -6.26 -46.44
N ASN A 286 -7.62 -7.54 -46.05
CA ASN A 286 -6.74 -8.09 -45.02
C ASN A 286 -5.48 -8.71 -45.64
N LEU A 287 -4.33 -8.56 -44.98
CA LEU A 287 -3.02 -9.01 -45.47
C LEU A 287 -2.30 -9.89 -44.45
N ILE A 288 -1.83 -11.06 -44.89
CA ILE A 288 -0.80 -11.86 -44.23
C ILE A 288 0.46 -11.81 -45.12
N SER A 289 1.53 -11.16 -44.68
CA SER A 289 2.72 -10.85 -45.48
C SER A 289 3.65 -12.05 -45.73
N THR A 290 4.75 -11.82 -46.48
CA THR A 290 5.69 -12.83 -47.03
C THR A 290 6.54 -13.59 -45.99
N SER A 291 6.43 -13.26 -44.70
CA SER A 291 7.15 -13.95 -43.61
C SER A 291 6.27 -14.27 -42.41
N SER A 292 4.94 -14.23 -42.59
CA SER A 292 3.96 -14.36 -41.52
C SER A 292 3.44 -15.79 -41.34
N HIS A 293 4.33 -16.78 -41.32
CA HIS A 293 3.94 -18.20 -41.28
C HIS A 293 3.01 -18.53 -40.10
N HIS A 294 2.09 -19.47 -40.29
CA HIS A 294 1.15 -19.95 -39.26
C HIS A 294 0.27 -18.85 -38.63
N SER A 295 0.04 -17.75 -39.35
CA SER A 295 -0.75 -16.63 -38.84
C SER A 295 -2.24 -16.80 -39.13
N THR A 296 -3.07 -16.28 -38.23
CA THR A 296 -4.53 -16.38 -38.35
C THR A 296 -5.19 -15.00 -38.29
N LEU A 297 -6.03 -14.72 -39.27
CA LEU A 297 -6.85 -13.53 -39.36
C LEU A 297 -8.31 -13.96 -39.55
N ALA A 298 -9.15 -13.78 -38.52
CA ALA A 298 -10.52 -14.29 -38.57
C ALA A 298 -11.50 -13.40 -39.37
N GLY A 299 -11.08 -12.20 -39.79
CA GLY A 299 -11.79 -11.36 -40.74
C GLY A 299 -11.59 -9.87 -40.46
N GLY A 300 -12.58 -9.05 -40.80
CA GLY A 300 -12.53 -7.59 -40.58
C GLY A 300 -12.10 -6.82 -41.82
N GLU A 301 -11.66 -5.58 -41.63
CA GLU A 301 -11.25 -4.66 -42.70
C GLU A 301 -9.83 -4.15 -42.45
N ASP A 302 -8.98 -4.07 -43.49
CA ASP A 302 -7.66 -3.43 -43.42
C ASP A 302 -6.71 -4.00 -42.34
N ASN A 303 -6.83 -5.27 -41.94
CA ASN A 303 -5.93 -5.83 -40.92
C ASN A 303 -4.67 -6.43 -41.55
N GLU A 304 -3.52 -6.24 -40.92
CA GLU A 304 -2.22 -6.68 -41.43
C GLU A 304 -1.47 -7.51 -40.40
N ILE A 305 -0.98 -8.69 -40.82
CA ILE A 305 -0.04 -9.52 -40.09
C ILE A 305 1.27 -9.60 -40.87
N SER A 306 2.37 -9.19 -40.25
CA SER A 306 3.69 -9.12 -40.91
C SER A 306 4.80 -10.00 -40.31
N ASP A 307 4.48 -10.86 -39.32
CA ASP A 307 5.44 -11.79 -38.70
C ASP A 307 4.75 -13.09 -38.23
N GLU A 308 5.54 -14.08 -37.82
CA GLU A 308 5.10 -15.47 -37.60
C GLU A 308 4.18 -15.65 -36.38
N HIS A 309 3.29 -16.65 -36.44
CA HIS A 309 2.41 -17.08 -35.34
C HIS A 309 1.50 -15.99 -34.76
N ALA A 310 1.31 -14.89 -35.48
CA ALA A 310 0.48 -13.78 -35.03
C ALA A 310 -1.01 -14.06 -35.30
N THR A 311 -1.87 -13.52 -34.44
CA THR A 311 -3.32 -13.71 -34.53
C THR A 311 -4.05 -12.38 -34.45
N ILE A 312 -4.89 -12.09 -35.46
CA ILE A 312 -5.88 -11.00 -35.41
C ILE A 312 -7.28 -11.64 -35.49
N SER A 313 -8.07 -11.53 -34.43
CA SER A 313 -9.42 -12.13 -34.40
C SER A 313 -10.48 -11.33 -35.17
N GLY A 314 -10.15 -10.15 -35.69
CA GLY A 314 -11.02 -9.32 -36.52
C GLY A 314 -10.79 -7.82 -36.28
N GLY A 315 -11.80 -7.00 -36.61
CA GLY A 315 -11.76 -5.56 -36.40
C GLY A 315 -11.37 -4.77 -37.65
N SER A 316 -10.91 -3.52 -37.48
CA SER A 316 -10.57 -2.62 -38.59
C SER A 316 -9.20 -1.97 -38.41
N SER A 317 -8.33 -2.06 -39.41
CA SER A 317 -7.02 -1.40 -39.42
C SER A 317 -6.09 -1.83 -38.28
N ASN A 318 -6.12 -3.10 -37.86
CA ASN A 318 -5.20 -3.61 -36.84
C ASN A 318 -3.91 -4.14 -37.46
N THR A 319 -2.77 -3.93 -36.79
CA THR A 319 -1.44 -4.34 -37.28
C THR A 319 -0.72 -5.20 -36.24
N ALA A 320 -0.43 -6.44 -36.61
CA ALA A 320 0.37 -7.37 -35.82
C ALA A 320 1.70 -7.64 -36.54
N SER A 321 2.80 -7.08 -36.05
CA SER A 321 4.06 -7.00 -36.79
C SER A 321 5.25 -7.67 -36.11
N ASN A 322 4.99 -8.64 -35.23
CA ASN A 322 6.04 -9.40 -34.55
C ASN A 322 5.55 -10.79 -34.13
N GLU A 323 6.49 -11.67 -33.81
CA GLU A 323 6.24 -13.08 -33.52
C GLU A 323 5.28 -13.27 -32.31
N PHE A 324 4.33 -14.20 -32.42
CA PHE A 324 3.37 -14.56 -31.37
C PHE A 324 2.49 -13.42 -30.85
N THR A 325 2.31 -12.36 -31.65
CA THR A 325 1.44 -11.25 -31.27
C THR A 325 -0.04 -11.62 -31.34
N VAL A 326 -0.86 -11.05 -30.45
CA VAL A 326 -2.30 -11.30 -30.42
C VAL A 326 -3.07 -10.00 -30.38
N ILE A 327 -3.96 -9.80 -31.35
CA ILE A 327 -4.98 -8.75 -31.36
C ILE A 327 -6.36 -9.39 -31.39
N SER A 328 -7.13 -9.28 -30.31
CA SER A 328 -8.46 -9.92 -30.25
C SER A 328 -9.56 -9.15 -31.00
N GLY A 329 -9.29 -7.95 -31.50
CA GLY A 329 -10.21 -7.16 -32.31
C GLY A 329 -10.03 -5.65 -32.13
N GLY A 330 -11.11 -4.88 -32.31
CA GLY A 330 -11.10 -3.42 -32.17
C GLY A 330 -10.68 -2.70 -33.45
N SER A 331 -10.22 -1.46 -33.33
CA SER A 331 -9.80 -0.67 -34.48
C SER A 331 -8.50 0.08 -34.25
N SER A 332 -7.64 0.12 -35.27
CA SER A 332 -6.35 0.82 -35.24
C SER A 332 -5.38 0.32 -34.16
N ASN A 333 -5.50 -0.92 -33.70
CA ASN A 333 -4.60 -1.45 -32.68
C ASN A 333 -3.30 -1.99 -33.30
N THR A 334 -2.18 -1.81 -32.60
CA THR A 334 -0.86 -2.29 -33.02
C THR A 334 -0.26 -3.18 -31.95
N ALA A 335 0.16 -4.39 -32.34
CA ALA A 335 0.99 -5.27 -31.53
C ALA A 335 2.30 -5.53 -32.30
N SER A 336 3.41 -4.96 -31.82
CA SER A 336 4.69 -4.94 -32.55
C SER A 336 5.90 -5.42 -31.74
N GLY A 337 5.69 -5.85 -30.50
CA GLY A 337 6.70 -6.58 -29.72
C GLY A 337 6.47 -8.09 -29.74
N VAL A 338 7.54 -8.88 -29.61
CA VAL A 338 7.44 -10.35 -29.49
C VAL A 338 6.51 -10.71 -28.30
N TYR A 339 5.51 -11.59 -28.50
CA TYR A 339 4.48 -11.92 -27.50
C TYR A 339 3.64 -10.74 -27.01
N ALA A 340 3.58 -9.62 -27.74
CA ALA A 340 2.75 -8.49 -27.37
C ALA A 340 1.26 -8.79 -27.57
N ILE A 341 0.42 -8.29 -26.66
CA ILE A 341 -1.01 -8.56 -26.66
C ILE A 341 -1.79 -7.25 -26.63
N THR A 342 -2.71 -7.09 -27.57
CA THR A 342 -3.75 -6.06 -27.53
C THR A 342 -5.13 -6.70 -27.59
N SER A 343 -5.85 -6.77 -26.47
CA SER A 343 -7.12 -7.52 -26.42
C SER A 343 -8.32 -6.79 -27.06
N GLY A 344 -8.15 -5.56 -27.55
CA GLY A 344 -9.16 -4.82 -28.29
C GLY A 344 -9.07 -3.30 -28.10
N GLY A 345 -10.18 -2.59 -28.32
CA GLY A 345 -10.27 -1.14 -28.14
C GLY A 345 -9.93 -0.32 -29.39
N PHE A 346 -9.59 0.95 -29.22
CA PHE A 346 -9.26 1.88 -30.31
C PHE A 346 -7.87 2.48 -30.15
N ASN A 347 -7.02 2.33 -31.17
CA ASN A 347 -5.70 2.96 -31.24
C ASN A 347 -4.75 2.59 -30.08
N ASN A 348 -4.76 1.33 -29.66
CA ASN A 348 -3.86 0.84 -28.60
C ASN A 348 -2.57 0.26 -29.19
N ILE A 349 -1.44 0.48 -28.52
CA ILE A 349 -0.11 0.07 -29.00
C ILE A 349 0.61 -0.75 -27.93
N ALA A 350 0.90 -2.01 -28.23
CA ALA A 350 1.78 -2.88 -27.44
C ALA A 350 3.05 -3.17 -28.26
N SER A 351 4.16 -2.46 -27.97
CA SER A 351 5.30 -2.39 -28.88
C SER A 351 6.61 -3.02 -28.40
N ASN A 352 6.63 -3.69 -27.24
CA ASN A 352 7.85 -4.29 -26.70
C ASN A 352 7.56 -5.72 -26.26
N THR A 353 8.61 -6.50 -26.02
CA THR A 353 8.48 -7.92 -25.74
C THR A 353 7.64 -8.15 -24.48
N HIS A 354 6.62 -9.02 -24.58
CA HIS A 354 5.62 -9.29 -23.55
C HIS A 354 4.84 -8.07 -23.04
N SER A 355 4.75 -6.98 -23.82
CA SER A 355 3.90 -5.86 -23.43
C SER A 355 2.42 -6.16 -23.67
N VAL A 356 1.56 -5.65 -22.78
CA VAL A 356 0.13 -5.96 -22.80
C VAL A 356 -0.69 -4.69 -22.71
N VAL A 357 -1.63 -4.53 -23.63
CA VAL A 357 -2.75 -3.59 -23.52
C VAL A 357 -4.06 -4.37 -23.56
N SER A 358 -4.76 -4.49 -22.44
CA SER A 358 -5.99 -5.30 -22.40
C SER A 358 -7.21 -4.61 -23.03
N GLY A 359 -7.12 -3.32 -23.40
CA GLY A 359 -8.17 -2.60 -24.12
C GLY A 359 -8.11 -1.08 -23.94
N GLY A 360 -9.27 -0.43 -24.06
CA GLY A 360 -9.40 1.02 -23.90
C GLY A 360 -9.10 1.80 -25.17
N GLN A 361 -8.69 3.06 -25.02
CA GLN A 361 -8.41 3.96 -26.13
C GLN A 361 -7.04 4.63 -25.97
N THR A 362 -6.26 4.68 -27.05
CA THR A 362 -4.98 5.41 -27.12
C THR A 362 -3.96 5.03 -26.05
N ASN A 363 -4.01 3.80 -25.55
CA ASN A 363 -3.07 3.31 -24.54
C ASN A 363 -1.80 2.76 -25.20
N LYS A 364 -0.66 2.92 -24.54
CA LYS A 364 0.64 2.50 -25.03
C LYS A 364 1.41 1.72 -23.97
N ALA A 365 1.78 0.47 -24.27
CA ALA A 365 2.67 -0.35 -23.48
C ALA A 365 3.96 -0.62 -24.30
N SER A 366 5.01 0.17 -24.04
CA SER A 366 6.26 0.16 -24.80
C SER A 366 7.49 -0.28 -24.00
N GLY A 367 7.34 -0.61 -22.71
CA GLY A 367 8.39 -1.23 -21.91
C GLY A 367 8.39 -2.76 -21.99
N LEU A 368 9.54 -3.39 -21.77
CA LEU A 368 9.64 -4.86 -21.63
C LEU A 368 8.78 -5.34 -20.45
N TRP A 369 7.86 -6.29 -20.64
CA TRP A 369 6.89 -6.72 -19.62
C TRP A 369 5.98 -5.59 -19.08
N SER A 370 5.80 -4.49 -19.83
CA SER A 370 4.90 -3.41 -19.44
C SER A 370 3.43 -3.82 -19.59
N THR A 371 2.55 -3.31 -18.73
CA THR A 371 1.12 -3.63 -18.77
C THR A 371 0.26 -2.39 -18.61
N VAL A 372 -0.70 -2.22 -19.51
CA VAL A 372 -1.83 -1.31 -19.36
C VAL A 372 -3.13 -2.12 -19.41
N SER A 373 -3.88 -2.16 -18.31
CA SER A 373 -5.11 -2.98 -18.27
C SER A 373 -6.30 -2.33 -19.02
N GLY A 374 -6.23 -1.04 -19.33
CA GLY A 374 -7.26 -0.33 -20.10
C GLY A 374 -7.24 1.17 -19.86
N GLY A 375 -8.38 1.84 -20.09
CA GLY A 375 -8.53 3.29 -19.87
C GLY A 375 -8.30 4.13 -21.12
N TYR A 376 -8.03 5.42 -20.93
CA TYR A 376 -7.79 6.39 -22.00
C TYR A 376 -6.38 6.98 -21.88
N LEU A 377 -5.59 6.95 -22.94
CA LEU A 377 -4.30 7.66 -23.03
C LEU A 377 -3.27 7.30 -21.93
N ASN A 378 -3.19 6.03 -21.51
CA ASN A 378 -2.19 5.62 -20.52
C ASN A 378 -0.89 5.12 -21.18
N TRP A 379 0.27 5.52 -20.67
CA TRP A 379 1.59 5.21 -21.24
C TRP A 379 2.49 4.48 -20.24
N SER A 380 2.83 3.23 -20.54
CA SER A 380 3.71 2.36 -19.74
C SER A 380 5.00 2.12 -20.53
N GLU A 381 6.07 2.88 -20.24
CA GLU A 381 7.20 3.03 -21.18
C GLU A 381 8.47 2.26 -20.81
N ASN A 382 8.69 1.99 -19.53
CA ASN A 382 9.91 1.32 -19.05
C ASN A 382 9.62 -0.14 -18.62
N SER A 383 10.66 -0.90 -18.36
CA SER A 383 10.53 -2.33 -18.07
C SER A 383 9.74 -2.57 -16.79
N TYR A 384 8.87 -3.59 -16.82
CA TYR A 384 8.04 -4.01 -15.69
C TYR A 384 7.12 -2.92 -15.12
N THR A 385 6.79 -1.90 -15.92
CA THR A 385 5.83 -0.87 -15.54
C THR A 385 4.40 -1.41 -15.57
N SER A 386 3.54 -0.92 -14.69
CA SER A 386 2.14 -1.35 -14.63
C SER A 386 1.20 -0.18 -14.41
N ILE A 387 0.20 -0.06 -15.29
CA ILE A 387 -0.92 0.85 -15.15
C ILE A 387 -2.22 0.03 -15.15
N SER A 388 -2.97 0.09 -14.05
CA SER A 388 -4.21 -0.70 -13.93
C SER A 388 -5.39 -0.08 -14.69
N GLY A 389 -5.29 1.19 -15.13
CA GLY A 389 -6.31 1.86 -15.95
C GLY A 389 -6.30 3.37 -15.72
N GLY A 390 -7.43 4.03 -15.96
CA GLY A 390 -7.60 5.46 -15.75
C GLY A 390 -7.41 6.30 -17.02
N SER A 391 -7.11 7.58 -16.86
CA SER A 391 -6.97 8.56 -17.94
C SER A 391 -5.59 9.24 -17.88
N ALA A 392 -4.86 9.32 -19.00
CA ALA A 392 -3.63 10.12 -19.10
C ALA A 392 -2.55 9.80 -18.04
N ASN A 393 -2.44 8.55 -17.57
CA ASN A 393 -1.39 8.18 -16.63
C ASN A 393 -0.09 7.78 -17.35
N HIS A 394 1.06 8.15 -16.81
CA HIS A 394 2.39 7.90 -17.40
C HIS A 394 3.32 7.19 -16.42
N ALA A 395 3.72 5.97 -16.72
CA ALA A 395 4.68 5.19 -15.94
C ALA A 395 5.97 4.99 -16.75
N SER A 396 7.03 5.74 -16.41
CA SER A 396 8.31 5.73 -17.13
C SER A 396 9.53 5.34 -16.29
N GLY A 397 9.37 5.17 -14.97
CA GLY A 397 10.39 4.58 -14.10
C GLY A 397 10.48 3.05 -14.21
N LEU A 398 11.67 2.46 -14.01
CA LEU A 398 11.80 0.99 -13.96
C LEU A 398 10.93 0.43 -12.83
N LYS A 399 10.09 -0.57 -13.11
CA LYS A 399 9.16 -1.17 -12.13
C LYS A 399 8.20 -0.15 -11.46
N SER A 400 7.95 1.00 -12.09
CA SER A 400 6.97 1.95 -11.55
C SER A 400 5.54 1.44 -11.72
N THR A 401 4.67 1.82 -10.81
CA THR A 401 3.27 1.37 -10.78
C THR A 401 2.31 2.53 -10.59
N ILE A 402 1.25 2.55 -11.40
CA ILE A 402 0.10 3.44 -11.23
C ILE A 402 -1.17 2.59 -11.09
N GLY A 403 -1.82 2.66 -9.94
CA GLY A 403 -3.05 1.90 -9.67
C GLY A 403 -4.28 2.40 -10.42
N GLY A 404 -4.23 3.60 -11.00
CA GLY A 404 -5.28 4.20 -11.83
C GLY A 404 -5.37 5.70 -11.64
N GLY A 405 -6.56 6.28 -11.82
CA GLY A 405 -6.78 7.72 -11.66
C GLY A 405 -6.55 8.50 -12.96
N GLU A 406 -6.27 9.79 -12.84
CA GLU A 406 -6.11 10.70 -13.96
C GLU A 406 -4.81 11.51 -13.84
N GLU A 407 -4.09 11.68 -14.96
CA GLU A 407 -2.89 12.54 -15.05
C GLU A 407 -1.77 12.21 -14.04
N ASN A 408 -1.67 10.96 -13.55
CA ASN A 408 -0.58 10.60 -12.63
C ASN A 408 0.69 10.24 -13.39
N ASP A 409 1.85 10.66 -12.88
CA ASP A 409 3.15 10.48 -13.52
C ASP A 409 4.18 9.85 -12.55
N ALA A 410 4.60 8.63 -12.86
CA ALA A 410 5.53 7.82 -12.07
C ALA A 410 6.85 7.64 -12.87
N GLN A 411 7.70 8.67 -12.82
CA GLN A 411 8.87 8.83 -13.69
C GLN A 411 10.11 8.08 -13.23
N SER A 412 10.22 7.79 -11.93
CA SER A 412 11.45 7.23 -11.34
C SER A 412 11.34 5.77 -10.95
N ASP A 413 12.48 5.10 -10.86
CA ASP A 413 12.57 3.68 -10.54
C ASP A 413 11.88 3.33 -9.22
N PHE A 414 11.11 2.24 -9.22
CA PHE A 414 10.36 1.75 -8.07
C PHE A 414 9.34 2.74 -7.48
N SER A 415 8.96 3.78 -8.24
CA SER A 415 7.92 4.71 -7.81
C SER A 415 6.53 4.08 -7.87
N SER A 416 5.67 4.45 -6.92
CA SER A 416 4.30 3.92 -6.84
C SER A 416 3.29 5.02 -6.56
N ILE A 417 2.30 5.14 -7.43
CA ILE A 417 1.12 6.00 -7.22
C ILE A 417 -0.10 5.09 -7.16
N ALA A 418 -0.79 5.05 -6.02
CA ALA A 418 -1.96 4.16 -5.90
C ALA A 418 -3.15 4.64 -6.75
N GLY A 419 -3.26 5.94 -7.02
CA GLY A 419 -4.26 6.55 -7.88
C GLY A 419 -4.41 8.06 -7.59
N GLY A 420 -5.54 8.66 -7.97
CA GLY A 420 -5.81 10.08 -7.74
C GLY A 420 -5.73 10.92 -9.01
N TYR A 421 -5.53 12.23 -8.87
CA TYR A 421 -5.46 13.19 -9.96
C TYR A 421 -4.13 13.97 -9.90
N ASP A 422 -3.39 14.03 -11.00
CA ASP A 422 -2.18 14.86 -11.17
C ASP A 422 -1.10 14.65 -10.09
N ASN A 423 -0.86 13.40 -9.68
CA ASN A 423 0.23 13.10 -8.74
C ASN A 423 1.52 12.79 -9.50
N ASN A 424 2.64 13.31 -9.04
CA ASN A 424 3.94 13.18 -9.70
C ASN A 424 5.02 12.60 -8.78
N ILE A 425 5.77 11.61 -9.26
CA ILE A 425 6.96 11.09 -8.58
C ILE A 425 8.15 11.12 -9.54
N SER A 426 9.06 12.05 -9.30
CA SER A 426 10.30 12.23 -10.06
C SER A 426 11.55 11.73 -9.33
N ALA A 427 11.37 10.97 -8.24
CA ALA A 427 12.48 10.37 -7.47
C ALA A 427 12.25 8.90 -7.10
N ALA A 428 13.35 8.16 -7.01
CA ALA A 428 13.32 6.70 -6.87
C ALA A 428 12.83 6.23 -5.49
N ASN A 429 12.24 5.04 -5.46
CA ASN A 429 11.72 4.37 -4.26
C ASN A 429 10.69 5.19 -3.47
N SER A 430 9.95 6.08 -4.15
CA SER A 430 9.00 6.97 -3.51
C SER A 430 7.55 6.53 -3.75
N THR A 431 6.66 6.91 -2.84
CA THR A 431 5.25 6.49 -2.89
C THR A 431 4.29 7.64 -2.64
N ILE A 432 3.27 7.74 -3.48
CA ILE A 432 2.08 8.56 -3.25
C ILE A 432 0.88 7.63 -3.06
N GLY A 433 0.27 7.65 -1.87
CA GLY A 433 -0.90 6.83 -1.57
C GLY A 433 -2.18 7.27 -2.31
N GLY A 434 -2.18 8.47 -2.89
CA GLY A 434 -3.20 8.99 -3.79
C GLY A 434 -3.44 10.48 -3.58
N GLY A 435 -4.61 10.99 -3.98
CA GLY A 435 -5.00 12.38 -3.76
C GLY A 435 -4.91 13.24 -5.01
N TYR A 436 -4.70 14.55 -4.83
CA TYR A 436 -4.72 15.56 -5.88
C TYR A 436 -3.41 16.36 -5.85
N THR A 437 -2.71 16.50 -6.97
CA THR A 437 -1.53 17.37 -7.14
C THR A 437 -0.37 17.16 -6.16
N ASN A 438 -0.14 15.93 -5.68
CA ASN A 438 0.99 15.66 -4.79
C ASN A 438 2.27 15.39 -5.60
N ASP A 439 3.40 15.88 -5.12
CA ASP A 439 4.65 15.87 -5.89
C ASP A 439 5.86 15.45 -5.01
N ILE A 440 6.60 14.44 -5.46
CA ILE A 440 7.81 13.97 -4.80
C ILE A 440 9.01 14.09 -5.76
N GLU A 441 9.92 15.00 -5.42
CA GLU A 441 11.22 15.16 -6.07
C GLU A 441 12.35 14.50 -5.27
N GLY A 442 12.12 14.09 -4.03
CA GLY A 442 13.10 13.51 -3.11
C GLY A 442 13.03 11.97 -3.00
N SER A 443 14.17 11.27 -3.05
CA SER A 443 14.21 9.79 -3.06
C SER A 443 13.80 9.17 -1.72
N ASN A 444 13.29 7.93 -1.76
CA ASN A 444 12.85 7.16 -0.58
C ASN A 444 11.80 7.90 0.27
N SER A 445 10.94 8.70 -0.36
CA SER A 445 10.00 9.58 0.35
C SER A 445 8.55 9.13 0.15
N THR A 446 7.68 9.51 1.08
CA THR A 446 6.27 9.11 1.05
C THR A 446 5.37 10.31 1.27
N ILE A 447 4.33 10.42 0.43
CA ILE A 447 3.15 11.23 0.69
C ILE A 447 1.97 10.26 0.84
N GLY A 448 1.37 10.20 2.03
CA GLY A 448 0.24 9.30 2.28
C GLY A 448 -0.99 9.63 1.42
N GLY A 449 -1.18 10.92 1.09
CA GLY A 449 -2.15 11.40 0.12
C GLY A 449 -2.47 12.89 0.33
N GLY A 450 -3.70 13.31 0.07
CA GLY A 450 -4.15 14.68 0.30
C GLY A 450 -4.07 15.57 -0.95
N ASN A 451 -3.93 16.88 -0.76
CA ASN A 451 -3.97 17.88 -1.83
C ASN A 451 -2.70 18.73 -1.86
N SER A 452 -2.04 18.86 -3.01
CA SER A 452 -0.91 19.79 -3.21
C SER A 452 0.24 19.63 -2.21
N ASN A 453 0.52 18.43 -1.69
CA ASN A 453 1.67 18.24 -0.80
C ASN A 453 2.94 18.02 -1.62
N LYS A 454 4.06 18.59 -1.18
CA LYS A 454 5.30 18.59 -1.97
C LYS A 454 6.53 18.24 -1.13
N ILE A 455 7.35 17.33 -1.64
CA ILE A 455 8.70 17.04 -1.13
C ILE A 455 9.68 17.52 -2.19
N TYR A 456 10.31 18.68 -1.94
CA TYR A 456 11.22 19.32 -2.88
C TYR A 456 12.60 18.69 -2.89
N ASN A 457 13.29 18.86 -4.03
CA ASN A 457 14.73 18.66 -4.19
C ASN A 457 15.16 17.18 -4.13
N SER A 458 15.88 16.72 -5.16
CA SER A 458 16.40 15.35 -5.26
C SER A 458 17.36 14.92 -4.16
N SER A 459 17.98 15.88 -3.47
CA SER A 459 18.85 15.63 -2.32
C SER A 459 18.08 15.49 -0.99
N SER A 460 16.77 15.79 -0.96
CA SER A 460 15.91 15.58 0.19
C SER A 460 15.47 14.12 0.24
N THR A 461 16.02 13.31 1.15
CA THR A 461 15.74 11.86 1.18
C THR A 461 15.06 11.41 2.47
N TYR A 462 14.30 10.31 2.40
CA TYR A 462 13.64 9.70 3.57
C TYR A 462 12.60 10.60 4.25
N ASN A 463 11.88 11.41 3.47
CA ASN A 463 10.89 12.33 4.01
C ASN A 463 9.49 11.73 4.01
N THR A 464 8.65 12.17 4.95
CA THR A 464 7.25 11.72 5.02
C THR A 464 6.31 12.90 5.23
N ILE A 465 5.27 12.96 4.40
CA ILE A 465 4.07 13.76 4.63
C ILE A 465 2.90 12.78 4.81
N GLY A 466 2.29 12.73 5.99
CA GLY A 466 1.18 11.82 6.26
C GLY A 466 -0.06 12.11 5.39
N GLY A 467 -0.28 13.37 5.03
CA GLY A 467 -1.32 13.83 4.12
C GLY A 467 -1.63 15.32 4.30
N GLY A 468 -2.89 15.71 4.15
CA GLY A 468 -3.33 17.11 4.35
C GLY A 468 -3.25 17.95 3.08
N SER A 469 -3.14 19.27 3.22
CA SER A 469 -3.18 20.21 2.10
C SER A 469 -1.97 21.16 2.08
N SER A 470 -1.27 21.26 0.96
CA SER A 470 -0.23 22.27 0.75
C SER A 470 0.92 22.21 1.77
N ASN A 471 1.28 21.01 2.23
CA ASN A 471 2.42 20.81 3.13
C ASN A 471 3.70 20.60 2.32
N ASN A 472 4.81 21.19 2.79
CA ASN A 472 6.07 21.22 2.06
C ASN A 472 7.23 20.69 2.93
N VAL A 473 7.97 19.72 2.42
CA VAL A 473 9.27 19.31 2.96
C VAL A 473 10.37 19.81 2.02
N GLY A 474 11.38 20.46 2.57
CA GLY A 474 12.43 21.14 1.83
C GLY A 474 11.96 22.43 1.17
N ALA A 475 12.90 23.10 0.49
CA ALA A 475 12.61 24.14 -0.47
C ALA A 475 13.37 23.83 -1.76
N SER A 476 13.02 24.49 -2.87
CA SER A 476 13.58 24.19 -4.20
C SER A 476 15.12 24.17 -4.24
N LEU A 477 15.81 24.89 -3.34
CA LEU A 477 17.28 24.98 -3.28
C LEU A 477 17.90 24.44 -1.99
N THR A 478 17.11 23.96 -1.02
CA THR A 478 17.63 23.49 0.27
C THR A 478 17.16 22.07 0.52
N SER A 479 18.11 21.15 0.67
CA SER A 479 17.81 19.76 1.02
C SER A 479 17.29 19.68 2.45
N SER A 480 16.32 18.79 2.67
CA SER A 480 15.91 18.36 4.00
C SER A 480 15.74 16.86 3.97
N SER A 481 16.47 16.14 4.81
CA SER A 481 16.38 14.68 4.91
C SER A 481 15.83 14.25 6.26
N TYR A 482 15.12 13.13 6.28
CA TYR A 482 14.48 12.58 7.49
C TYR A 482 13.46 13.53 8.13
N ALA A 483 12.88 14.45 7.37
CA ALA A 483 11.86 15.37 7.87
C ALA A 483 10.47 14.73 7.82
N PHE A 484 9.62 15.15 8.76
CA PHE A 484 8.27 14.60 8.94
C PHE A 484 7.23 15.71 9.07
N ILE A 485 6.16 15.59 8.29
CA ILE A 485 4.92 16.34 8.50
C ILE A 485 3.77 15.35 8.71
N GLY A 486 3.14 15.37 9.87
CA GLY A 486 2.04 14.44 10.17
C GLY A 486 0.77 14.68 9.34
N GLY A 487 0.55 15.93 8.90
CA GLY A 487 -0.55 16.33 8.05
C GLY A 487 -0.89 17.82 8.23
N GLY A 488 -2.18 18.16 8.19
CA GLY A 488 -2.64 19.54 8.37
C GLY A 488 -2.56 20.36 7.08
N SER A 489 -2.48 21.68 7.20
CA SER A 489 -2.49 22.58 6.04
C SER A 489 -1.37 23.61 6.06
N GLY A 490 -0.60 23.72 4.98
CA GLY A 490 0.39 24.79 4.81
C GLY A 490 1.65 24.65 5.68
N ASN A 491 1.91 23.49 6.27
CA ASN A 491 3.07 23.29 7.14
C ASN A 491 4.36 23.12 6.32
N LYS A 492 5.48 23.61 6.84
CA LYS A 492 6.79 23.60 6.19
C LYS A 492 7.87 23.04 7.10
N THR A 493 8.67 22.13 6.57
CA THR A 493 9.89 21.60 7.23
C THR A 493 11.07 21.81 6.29
N LEU A 494 12.08 22.56 6.73
CA LEU A 494 13.14 23.12 5.88
C LEU A 494 14.56 22.73 6.32
N ALA A 495 14.67 21.77 7.26
CA ALA A 495 15.94 21.29 7.77
C ALA A 495 15.92 19.79 8.06
N ASP A 496 17.09 19.17 8.16
CA ASP A 496 17.22 17.75 8.45
C ASP A 496 16.64 17.38 9.83
N TYR A 497 16.01 16.20 9.90
CA TYR A 497 15.39 15.66 11.12
C TYR A 497 14.33 16.57 11.76
N SER A 498 13.80 17.53 11.00
CA SER A 498 12.78 18.45 11.50
C SER A 498 11.38 17.82 11.48
N VAL A 499 10.56 18.17 12.47
CA VAL A 499 9.25 17.54 12.68
C VAL A 499 8.17 18.59 12.85
N ALA A 500 7.13 18.54 12.02
CA ALA A 500 5.86 19.20 12.25
C ALA A 500 4.78 18.13 12.46
N GLY A 501 4.23 18.02 13.68
CA GLY A 501 3.19 17.03 13.97
C GLY A 501 1.89 17.25 13.17
N GLY A 502 1.64 18.47 12.71
CA GLY A 502 0.52 18.85 11.86
C GLY A 502 0.13 20.31 12.08
N GLY A 503 -1.17 20.62 12.02
CA GLY A 503 -1.70 21.96 12.28
C GLY A 503 -1.80 22.83 11.02
N ASN A 504 -1.79 24.15 11.19
CA ASN A 504 -1.90 25.10 10.10
C ASN A 504 -0.65 26.00 10.03
N THR A 505 -0.05 26.12 8.85
CA THR A 505 0.98 27.13 8.55
C THR A 505 2.19 27.18 9.50
N ASN A 506 2.56 26.05 10.11
CA ASN A 506 3.75 25.95 10.95
C ASN A 506 5.03 25.85 10.11
N THR A 507 6.13 26.45 10.56
CA THR A 507 7.43 26.44 9.86
C THR A 507 8.55 25.95 10.78
N VAL A 508 9.19 24.85 10.39
CA VAL A 508 10.36 24.29 11.08
C VAL A 508 11.58 24.46 10.20
N SER A 509 12.58 25.21 10.63
CA SER A 509 13.80 25.47 9.87
C SER A 509 15.09 25.21 10.65
N GLY A 510 15.00 24.82 11.93
CA GLY A 510 16.13 24.31 12.69
C GLY A 510 16.31 22.80 12.52
N SER A 511 17.55 22.33 12.41
CA SER A 511 17.83 20.88 12.43
C SER A 511 17.39 20.27 13.76
N TYR A 512 16.78 19.08 13.72
CA TYR A 512 16.19 18.41 14.89
C TYR A 512 15.13 19.23 15.64
N ALA A 513 14.62 20.32 15.06
CA ALA A 513 13.59 21.12 15.70
C ALA A 513 12.20 20.47 15.55
N VAL A 514 11.32 20.73 16.52
CA VAL A 514 10.00 20.13 16.61
C VAL A 514 8.93 21.18 16.83
N ILE A 515 7.88 21.13 16.02
CA ILE A 515 6.59 21.77 16.32
C ILE A 515 5.56 20.66 16.43
N ALA A 516 4.96 20.48 17.61
CA ALA A 516 4.00 19.39 17.81
C ALA A 516 2.67 19.62 17.05
N GLY A 517 2.29 20.88 16.80
CA GLY A 517 1.10 21.26 16.03
C GLY A 517 0.77 22.75 16.20
N GLY A 518 -0.51 23.10 16.15
CA GLY A 518 -0.98 24.48 16.31
C GLY A 518 -1.04 25.28 15.00
N SER A 519 -1.05 26.61 15.10
CA SER A 519 -1.18 27.52 13.95
C SER A 519 -0.01 28.50 13.88
N THR A 520 0.58 28.73 12.71
CA THR A 520 1.57 29.80 12.47
C THR A 520 2.78 29.80 13.43
N ASN A 521 3.17 28.66 13.99
CA ASN A 521 4.35 28.57 14.86
C ASN A 521 5.64 28.45 14.04
N THR A 522 6.74 28.98 14.55
CA THR A 522 8.06 28.94 13.92
C THR A 522 9.11 28.38 14.87
N ALA A 523 9.88 27.38 14.43
CA ALA A 523 10.99 26.79 15.18
C ALA A 523 12.25 26.76 14.29
N SER A 524 13.13 27.73 14.47
CA SER A 524 14.32 27.95 13.63
C SER A 524 15.64 27.64 14.35
N GLY A 525 15.64 27.58 15.69
CA GLY A 525 16.80 27.12 16.45
C GLY A 525 17.02 25.61 16.30
N SER A 526 18.28 25.16 16.24
CA SER A 526 18.57 23.71 16.25
C SER A 526 18.14 23.09 17.58
N TYR A 527 17.53 21.91 17.53
CA TYR A 527 16.95 21.22 18.71
C TYR A 527 15.89 22.05 19.46
N SER A 528 15.31 23.07 18.81
CA SER A 528 14.25 23.88 19.43
C SER A 528 12.91 23.17 19.42
N VAL A 529 12.05 23.50 20.39
CA VAL A 529 10.72 22.90 20.51
C VAL A 529 9.65 23.96 20.70
N ALA A 530 8.62 23.92 19.85
CA ALA A 530 7.33 24.56 20.12
C ALA A 530 6.26 23.47 20.34
N GLY A 531 5.72 23.37 21.55
CA GLY A 531 4.72 22.37 21.92
C GLY A 531 3.35 22.59 21.27
N GLY A 532 3.13 23.72 20.58
CA GLY A 532 1.91 24.02 19.84
C GLY A 532 1.49 25.48 20.03
N GLY A 533 0.17 25.72 20.05
CA GLY A 533 -0.38 27.07 20.22
C GLY A 533 -0.45 27.86 18.92
N SER A 534 -0.46 29.18 19.01
CA SER A 534 -0.56 30.07 17.86
C SER A 534 0.55 31.12 17.85
N THR A 535 1.19 31.36 16.70
CA THR A 535 2.19 32.42 16.48
C THR A 535 3.40 32.41 17.43
N ASN A 536 3.78 31.24 17.99
CA ASN A 536 4.98 31.14 18.81
C ASN A 536 6.25 31.05 17.95
N THR A 537 7.34 31.70 18.37
CA THR A 537 8.62 31.74 17.65
C THR A 537 9.78 31.27 18.54
N VAL A 538 10.50 30.24 18.12
CA VAL A 538 11.65 29.67 18.84
C VAL A 538 12.89 29.68 17.94
N SER A 539 13.69 30.72 18.06
CA SER A 539 14.92 30.93 17.26
C SER A 539 16.20 30.53 18.00
N GLY A 540 16.14 30.38 19.33
CA GLY A 540 17.26 29.92 20.13
C GLY A 540 17.53 28.42 20.01
N ASN A 541 18.78 28.02 19.90
CA ASN A 541 19.15 26.60 19.95
C ASN A 541 18.82 26.00 21.32
N TYR A 542 18.28 24.78 21.32
CA TYR A 542 17.81 24.08 22.53
C TYR A 542 16.76 24.83 23.35
N ALA A 543 16.10 25.84 22.78
CA ALA A 543 15.06 26.60 23.45
C ALA A 543 13.70 25.89 23.34
N VAL A 544 12.83 26.16 24.32
CA VAL A 544 11.51 25.51 24.42
C VAL A 544 10.42 26.53 24.71
N ILE A 545 9.37 26.52 23.88
CA ILE A 545 8.07 27.10 24.21
C ILE A 545 7.09 25.94 24.34
N ALA A 546 6.52 25.70 25.51
CA ALA A 546 5.61 24.56 25.70
C ALA A 546 4.23 24.77 25.01
N GLY A 547 3.83 26.02 24.75
CA GLY A 547 2.61 26.38 24.03
C GLY A 547 2.26 27.87 24.17
N GLY A 548 0.99 28.23 23.96
CA GLY A 548 0.49 29.60 24.17
C GLY A 548 0.31 30.42 22.88
N ASN A 549 0.24 31.74 23.00
CA ASN A 549 0.07 32.65 21.87
C ASN A 549 1.16 33.72 21.81
N GLN A 550 1.76 33.95 20.63
CA GLN A 550 2.73 35.04 20.41
C GLN A 550 3.94 35.04 21.35
N ASN A 551 4.36 33.88 21.88
CA ASN A 551 5.57 33.82 22.70
C ASN A 551 6.83 33.77 21.81
N ASN A 552 7.91 34.40 22.24
CA ASN A 552 9.13 34.54 21.46
C ASN A 552 10.39 34.21 22.27
N ILE A 553 11.22 33.29 21.77
CA ILE A 553 12.55 33.03 22.31
C ILE A 553 13.61 33.21 21.22
N THR A 554 14.58 34.08 21.48
CA THR A 554 15.71 34.33 20.55
C THR A 554 17.04 33.78 21.05
N SER A 555 17.10 33.34 22.31
CA SER A 555 18.35 32.97 23.00
C SER A 555 18.47 31.48 23.28
N ILE A 556 19.70 30.99 23.39
CA ILE A 556 19.98 29.55 23.58
C ILE A 556 19.54 29.08 24.97
N TYR A 557 19.04 27.83 25.05
CA TYR A 557 18.59 27.16 26.28
C TYR A 557 17.52 27.91 27.09
N ALA A 558 16.84 28.89 26.49
CA ALA A 558 15.77 29.63 27.14
C ALA A 558 14.45 28.86 27.10
N THR A 559 13.57 29.10 28.08
CA THR A 559 12.29 28.41 28.22
C THR A 559 11.14 29.39 28.47
N ILE A 560 10.02 29.18 27.79
CA ILE A 560 8.72 29.78 28.12
C ILE A 560 7.72 28.63 28.35
N GLY A 561 7.13 28.57 29.54
CA GLY A 561 6.16 27.52 29.89
C GLY A 561 4.79 27.67 29.22
N GLY A 562 4.46 28.86 28.70
CA GLY A 562 3.22 29.15 27.97
C GLY A 562 2.80 30.61 28.07
N GLY A 563 1.50 30.89 27.96
CA GLY A 563 0.95 32.23 28.12
C GLY A 563 0.86 33.03 26.81
N THR A 564 0.80 34.35 26.91
CA THR A 564 0.60 35.27 25.79
C THR A 564 1.70 36.33 25.73
N GLU A 565 2.31 36.55 24.57
CA GLU A 565 3.24 37.66 24.32
C GLU A 565 4.45 37.72 25.27
N ASN A 566 4.92 36.58 25.78
CA ASN A 566 6.14 36.54 26.59
C ASN A 566 7.39 36.48 25.69
N SER A 567 8.48 37.12 26.11
CA SER A 567 9.72 37.24 25.33
C SER A 567 10.98 36.92 26.14
N VAL A 568 11.80 35.98 25.68
CA VAL A 568 13.10 35.66 26.29
C VAL A 568 14.26 35.80 25.31
N SER A 569 15.07 36.83 25.51
CA SER A 569 16.32 37.07 24.80
C SER A 569 17.57 36.85 25.69
N GLY A 570 17.38 36.50 26.96
CA GLY A 570 18.45 36.15 27.90
C GLY A 570 18.81 34.67 27.86
N THR A 571 20.10 34.36 27.76
CA THR A 571 20.60 32.97 27.66
C THR A 571 20.29 32.17 28.93
N LYS A 572 19.85 30.90 28.80
CA LYS A 572 19.46 30.03 29.92
C LYS A 572 18.41 30.64 30.87
N SER A 573 17.59 31.57 30.37
CA SER A 573 16.58 32.25 31.17
C SER A 573 15.20 31.64 30.98
N THR A 574 14.33 31.79 31.98
CA THR A 574 13.02 31.13 32.01
C THR A 574 11.90 32.11 32.33
N ILE A 575 10.80 32.02 31.57
CA ILE A 575 9.51 32.59 31.94
C ILE A 575 8.53 31.43 32.16
N GLY A 576 7.95 31.31 33.36
CA GLY A 576 7.01 30.23 33.66
C GLY A 576 5.70 30.31 32.85
N GLY A 577 5.26 31.53 32.52
CA GLY A 577 4.08 31.81 31.69
C GLY A 577 3.59 33.24 31.91
N GLY A 578 2.28 33.47 31.79
CA GLY A 578 1.67 34.79 32.01
C GLY A 578 1.51 35.61 30.73
N GLU A 579 1.44 36.93 30.86
CA GLU A 579 1.21 37.85 29.75
C GLU A 579 2.30 38.93 29.70
N LEU A 580 2.86 39.23 28.52
CA LEU A 580 3.76 40.37 28.30
C LEU A 580 5.02 40.39 29.20
N ASN A 581 5.48 39.25 29.70
CA ASN A 581 6.71 39.20 30.49
C ASN A 581 7.95 39.19 29.58
N MET A 582 9.01 39.88 29.97
CA MET A 582 10.20 40.06 29.16
C MET A 582 11.51 39.81 29.92
N ILE A 583 12.39 39.01 29.35
CA ILE A 583 13.81 38.92 29.75
C ILE A 583 14.67 39.42 28.58
N GLY A 584 15.37 40.53 28.79
CA GLY A 584 16.10 41.25 27.75
C GLY A 584 17.38 40.55 27.26
N ALA A 585 17.85 40.98 26.08
CA ALA A 585 19.07 40.49 25.46
C ALA A 585 20.33 40.81 26.28
N GLY A 586 21.41 40.04 26.07
CA GLY A 586 22.68 40.23 26.77
C GLY A 586 22.65 39.86 28.27
N THR A 587 21.60 39.15 28.70
CA THR A 587 21.45 38.67 30.07
C THR A 587 21.57 37.15 30.17
N PHE A 588 21.79 36.63 31.39
CA PHE A 588 22.02 35.21 31.65
C PHE A 588 21.35 34.73 32.95
N MET A 589 20.73 33.54 32.90
CA MET A 589 20.14 32.83 34.05
C MET A 589 19.10 33.63 34.85
N ASN A 590 18.22 34.36 34.17
CA ASN A 590 17.13 35.08 34.83
C ASN A 590 15.84 34.25 34.85
N THR A 591 14.98 34.52 35.85
CA THR A 591 13.70 33.84 35.99
C THR A 591 12.57 34.83 36.24
N ILE A 592 11.48 34.71 35.46
CA ILE A 592 10.19 35.29 35.80
C ILE A 592 9.20 34.14 36.01
N GLY A 593 8.66 33.98 37.22
CA GLY A 593 7.73 32.89 37.53
C GLY A 593 6.41 32.96 36.74
N GLY A 594 5.95 34.16 36.42
CA GLY A 594 4.76 34.44 35.61
C GLY A 594 4.25 35.87 35.84
N GLY A 595 2.94 36.06 35.76
CA GLY A 595 2.31 37.38 35.98
C GLY A 595 2.12 38.18 34.70
N GLN A 596 1.98 39.51 34.83
CA GLN A 596 1.76 40.42 33.70
C GLN A 596 2.83 41.51 33.62
N SER A 597 3.41 41.73 32.44
CA SER A 597 4.30 42.88 32.18
C SER A 597 5.51 42.98 33.11
N ASN A 598 6.02 41.87 33.62
CA ASN A 598 7.26 41.87 34.41
C ASN A 598 8.48 41.87 33.48
N SER A 599 9.55 42.56 33.88
CA SER A 599 10.71 42.80 33.02
C SER A 599 12.04 42.65 33.76
N ILE A 600 12.96 41.85 33.21
CA ILE A 600 14.36 41.79 33.64
C ILE A 600 15.27 42.18 32.48
N THR A 601 16.06 43.24 32.63
CA THR A 601 16.97 43.74 31.58
C THR A 601 18.36 44.06 32.12
N SER A 602 19.40 43.90 31.30
CA SER A 602 20.80 44.26 31.63
C SER A 602 21.29 43.75 33.00
N THR A 603 20.81 42.58 33.44
CA THR A 603 21.01 42.01 34.78
C THR A 603 21.11 40.49 34.68
N ASN A 604 21.92 39.84 35.51
CA ASN A 604 22.10 38.39 35.53
C ASN A 604 21.68 37.77 36.87
N ASN A 605 21.26 36.50 36.84
CA ASN A 605 20.84 35.72 38.01
C ASN A 605 19.69 36.36 38.82
N ALA A 606 18.87 37.21 38.20
CA ALA A 606 17.76 37.88 38.87
C ALA A 606 16.47 37.08 38.78
N THR A 607 15.61 37.24 39.78
CA THR A 607 14.32 36.53 39.86
C THR A 607 13.17 37.51 40.11
N ILE A 608 12.11 37.42 39.32
CA ILE A 608 10.79 37.96 39.65
C ILE A 608 9.85 36.78 39.87
N GLY A 609 9.32 36.59 41.08
CA GLY A 609 8.42 35.47 41.38
C GLY A 609 7.09 35.53 40.64
N GLY A 610 6.60 36.74 40.34
CA GLY A 610 5.37 36.99 39.57
C GLY A 610 4.87 38.43 39.77
N GLY A 611 3.56 38.61 39.78
CA GLY A 611 2.93 39.93 39.98
C GLY A 611 2.74 40.71 38.68
N VAL A 612 2.60 42.03 38.79
CA VAL A 612 2.31 42.92 37.66
C VAL A 612 3.29 44.09 37.63
N ASN A 613 3.86 44.39 36.46
CA ASN A 613 4.75 45.54 36.21
C ASN A 613 6.00 45.59 37.12
N ASN A 614 6.53 44.45 37.56
CA ASN A 614 7.77 44.44 38.33
C ASN A 614 9.00 44.50 37.41
N ILE A 615 10.01 45.28 37.79
CA ILE A 615 11.18 45.56 36.93
C ILE A 615 12.47 45.33 37.70
N ILE A 616 13.38 44.53 37.15
CA ILE A 616 14.78 44.44 37.60
C ILE A 616 15.70 44.87 36.45
N GLN A 617 16.54 45.87 36.67
CA GLN A 617 17.37 46.43 35.61
C GLN A 617 18.72 46.98 36.06
N ASN A 618 19.54 47.42 35.11
CA ASN A 618 20.78 48.18 35.31
C ASN A 618 21.82 47.48 36.22
N THR A 619 22.25 46.28 35.84
CA THR A 619 23.32 45.49 36.51
C THR A 619 23.01 45.11 37.97
N SER A 620 21.74 44.99 38.33
CA SER A 620 21.29 44.60 39.68
C SER A 620 21.40 43.08 39.90
N ASN A 621 22.60 42.53 39.69
CA ASN A 621 22.81 41.08 39.61
C ASN A 621 22.38 40.37 40.90
N SER A 622 21.84 39.15 40.74
CA SER A 622 21.40 38.30 41.86
C SER A 622 20.33 38.94 42.76
N SER A 623 19.55 39.87 42.22
CA SER A 623 18.45 40.52 42.94
C SER A 623 17.12 39.78 42.76
N THR A 624 16.20 39.96 43.70
CA THR A 624 14.92 39.24 43.70
C THR A 624 13.75 40.19 43.98
N ILE A 625 12.68 40.09 43.19
CA ILE A 625 11.36 40.60 43.53
C ILE A 625 10.45 39.38 43.73
N GLY A 626 9.91 39.17 44.93
CA GLY A 626 9.02 38.03 45.20
C GLY A 626 7.69 38.10 44.44
N GLY A 627 7.20 39.31 44.16
CA GLY A 627 6.00 39.59 43.38
C GLY A 627 5.48 41.01 43.61
N GLY A 628 4.15 41.21 43.52
CA GLY A 628 3.51 42.49 43.81
C GLY A 628 3.22 43.34 42.58
N PHE A 629 2.99 44.65 42.77
CA PHE A 629 2.61 45.60 41.72
C PHE A 629 3.63 46.75 41.59
N GLU A 630 4.21 46.93 40.42
CA GLU A 630 5.09 48.08 40.11
C GLU A 630 6.32 48.23 41.02
N ASN A 631 6.91 47.13 41.47
CA ASN A 631 8.18 47.18 42.20
C ASN A 631 9.37 47.27 41.25
N THR A 632 10.43 47.96 41.65
CA THR A 632 11.62 48.17 40.81
C THR A 632 12.93 48.00 41.57
N ILE A 633 13.85 47.20 41.04
CA ILE A 633 15.26 47.17 41.46
C ILE A 633 16.10 47.74 40.32
N THR A 634 16.93 48.74 40.62
CA THR A 634 17.75 49.45 39.63
C THR A 634 19.19 49.63 40.11
N SER A 635 20.01 50.31 39.29
CA SER A 635 21.43 50.63 39.47
C SER A 635 21.84 50.73 40.94
N GLY A 636 22.75 49.85 41.36
CA GLY A 636 23.23 49.71 42.74
C GLY A 636 22.57 48.58 43.51
N GLY A 637 21.42 48.06 43.05
CA GLY A 637 20.63 46.99 43.69
C GLY A 637 21.19 45.57 43.56
N ILE A 638 22.51 45.38 43.48
CA ILE A 638 23.12 44.04 43.46
C ILE A 638 22.74 43.31 44.75
N LEU A 639 22.27 42.06 44.65
CA LEU A 639 21.77 41.25 45.78
C LEU A 639 20.56 41.86 46.54
N ALA A 640 19.92 42.90 46.00
CA ALA A 640 18.75 43.50 46.64
C ALA A 640 17.53 42.57 46.56
N THR A 641 16.64 42.68 47.55
CA THR A 641 15.41 41.90 47.62
C THR A 641 14.20 42.79 47.92
N ILE A 642 13.14 42.61 47.14
CA ILE A 642 11.80 43.12 47.45
C ILE A 642 10.90 41.91 47.62
N PRO A 643 10.52 41.51 48.86
CA PRO A 643 9.71 40.30 49.06
C PRO A 643 8.32 40.34 48.39
N GLY A 644 7.80 41.54 48.12
CA GLY A 644 6.51 41.82 47.50
C GLY A 644 6.09 43.26 47.79
N GLY A 645 4.81 43.59 47.60
CA GLY A 645 4.27 44.93 47.88
C GLY A 645 3.95 45.73 46.62
N THR A 646 3.80 47.03 46.77
CA THR A 646 3.40 47.92 45.68
C THR A 646 4.33 49.14 45.60
N LEU A 647 4.78 49.52 44.40
CA LEU A 647 5.55 50.74 44.16
C LEU A 647 6.82 50.86 45.01
N LEU A 648 7.47 49.74 45.33
CA LEU A 648 8.72 49.73 46.08
C LEU A 648 9.92 49.85 45.16
N ARG A 649 10.98 50.54 45.63
CA ARG A 649 12.20 50.77 44.85
C ARG A 649 13.45 50.44 45.66
N ALA A 650 14.24 49.48 45.18
CA ALA A 650 15.58 49.20 45.71
C ALA A 650 16.66 49.77 44.80
N LYS A 651 17.66 50.44 45.39
CA LYS A 651 18.74 51.15 44.67
C LYS A 651 20.14 50.90 45.24
N SER A 652 20.26 50.09 46.30
CA SER A 652 21.52 49.88 47.02
C SER A 652 21.87 48.39 47.18
N PHE A 653 23.16 48.13 47.37
CA PHE A 653 23.69 46.77 47.50
C PHE A 653 23.04 46.03 48.67
N ALA A 654 22.61 44.79 48.44
CA ALA A 654 21.96 43.91 49.40
C ALA A 654 20.76 44.54 50.15
N GLN A 655 20.14 45.58 49.58
CA GLN A 655 19.02 46.26 50.21
C GLN A 655 17.78 45.36 50.22
N THR A 656 17.16 45.22 51.39
CA THR A 656 15.81 44.64 51.50
C THR A 656 14.79 45.78 51.61
N VAL A 657 13.84 45.87 50.67
CA VAL A 657 12.77 46.88 50.70
C VAL A 657 11.44 46.19 50.94
N MET A 658 10.75 46.60 52.00
CA MET A 658 9.44 46.07 52.40
C MET A 658 8.47 47.23 52.63
N GLY A 659 7.20 47.06 52.24
CA GLY A 659 6.13 48.04 52.48
C GLY A 659 5.17 48.22 51.32
N VAL A 660 4.48 49.36 51.33
CA VAL A 660 3.58 49.83 50.26
C VAL A 660 3.96 51.27 49.97
N ALA A 661 4.39 51.57 48.75
CA ALA A 661 4.86 52.86 48.25
C ALA A 661 6.09 53.45 48.99
N ASN A 662 7.27 53.34 48.38
CA ASN A 662 8.46 54.10 48.81
C ASN A 662 8.87 55.04 47.67
N VAL A 663 8.20 56.19 47.61
CA VAL A 663 8.35 57.15 46.52
C VAL A 663 9.70 57.87 46.64
N PRO A 664 10.53 57.92 45.57
CA PRO A 664 11.68 58.81 45.57
C PRO A 664 11.19 60.25 45.70
N ARG A 665 11.81 60.99 46.64
CA ARG A 665 11.57 62.41 46.88
C ARG A 665 11.65 63.18 45.54
N GLY A 666 10.53 63.77 45.10
CA GLY A 666 10.47 64.59 43.87
C GLY A 666 9.21 64.50 43.01
N SER A 667 8.19 63.70 43.35
CA SER A 667 6.95 63.55 42.53
C SER A 667 5.66 63.88 43.28
N ILE A 668 5.71 64.77 44.26
CA ILE A 668 4.52 65.40 44.85
C ILE A 668 4.47 66.84 44.29
N THR A 669 3.30 67.24 43.82
CA THR A 669 2.98 68.51 43.18
C THR A 669 3.45 69.74 44.00
N PRO A 670 3.80 70.88 43.36
CA PRO A 670 4.55 71.98 43.97
C PRO A 670 3.75 72.70 45.08
N GLY A 671 4.37 72.94 46.24
CA GLY A 671 3.77 73.82 47.26
C GLY A 671 4.38 73.84 48.66
N PHE A 672 5.37 73.01 49.01
CA PHE A 672 6.00 73.12 50.33
C PHE A 672 7.51 72.86 50.26
N SER A 673 8.28 73.92 50.49
CA SER A 673 9.74 73.87 50.59
C SER A 673 10.14 73.32 51.95
N VAL A 674 10.81 72.16 51.99
CA VAL A 674 11.65 71.81 53.14
C VAL A 674 13.07 71.62 52.64
N ASN A 675 13.91 72.59 52.99
CA ASN A 675 15.35 72.56 52.76
C ASN A 675 15.97 71.40 53.56
N PHE A 676 16.66 70.52 52.85
CA PHE A 676 17.70 69.68 53.45
C PHE A 676 18.95 69.80 52.58
N THR A 677 19.72 70.85 52.85
CA THR A 677 21.14 70.91 52.56
C THR A 677 21.84 70.12 53.66
N ASP A 678 22.20 68.87 53.34
CA ASP A 678 23.54 68.30 53.56
C ASP A 678 23.50 66.76 53.65
N ALA A 679 24.47 66.16 52.95
CA ALA A 679 25.01 64.81 53.05
C ALA A 679 24.09 63.60 52.77
N PHE A 680 24.40 62.95 51.65
CA PHE A 680 24.03 61.57 51.33
C PHE A 680 24.58 60.57 52.38
N ASN A 681 23.71 59.64 52.79
CA ASN A 681 23.94 58.31 53.41
C ASN A 681 23.30 58.09 54.81
N ASP A 682 21.98 58.12 54.89
CA ASP A 682 21.25 57.37 55.92
C ASP A 682 20.67 56.08 55.30
N PRO A 683 21.34 54.92 55.43
CA PRO A 683 20.76 53.64 55.11
C PRO A 683 19.66 53.31 56.12
N LEU A 684 18.40 53.54 55.73
CA LEU A 684 17.22 53.04 56.44
C LEU A 684 17.22 51.50 56.37
N LEU A 685 17.67 50.86 57.45
CA LEU A 685 17.55 49.42 57.69
C LEU A 685 16.24 49.13 58.43
N ILE A 686 15.30 48.46 57.76
CA ILE A 686 14.24 47.72 58.44
C ILE A 686 14.57 46.22 58.35
N VAL A 687 14.95 45.69 59.52
CA VAL A 687 15.18 44.28 59.94
C VAL A 687 16.57 43.65 59.73
N GLY A 688 17.19 43.31 60.87
CA GLY A 688 17.93 42.05 61.07
C GLY A 688 19.29 41.94 60.41
N ASN A 689 20.24 42.77 60.83
CA ASN A 689 21.64 42.65 60.44
C ASN A 689 22.38 41.70 61.39
N GLY A 690 22.76 40.53 60.89
CA GLY A 690 23.80 39.70 61.48
C GLY A 690 24.87 39.46 60.44
N ASN A 691 25.77 40.43 60.25
CA ASN A 691 27.10 40.18 59.70
C ASN A 691 27.72 39.02 60.49
N GLY A 692 28.57 38.22 59.84
CA GLY A 692 29.22 37.03 60.39
C GLY A 692 29.01 36.79 61.89
N ILE A 693 28.25 35.71 62.18
CA ILE A 693 28.06 35.01 63.46
C ILE A 693 27.30 35.74 64.61
N ARG A 694 25.99 36.08 64.43
CA ARG A 694 24.80 35.68 65.27
C ARG A 694 23.61 36.71 65.22
N MET A 695 22.38 36.23 65.48
CA MET A 695 21.03 36.80 65.17
C MET A 695 20.43 37.82 66.19
N SER A 696 19.53 38.75 65.78
CA SER A 696 18.10 38.93 66.26
C SER A 696 17.40 40.31 66.00
N ASN A 697 16.11 40.26 65.61
CA ASN A 697 14.94 41.18 65.63
C ASN A 697 15.05 42.72 65.37
N ALA A 698 14.04 43.25 64.67
CA ALA A 698 14.03 44.58 64.02
C ALA A 698 14.07 45.80 64.96
N PHE A 699 15.06 46.66 64.73
CA PHE A 699 15.26 47.98 65.34
C PHE A 699 15.76 48.98 64.27
N GLU A 700 15.58 50.28 64.51
CA GLU A 700 16.31 51.36 63.82
C GLU A 700 17.56 51.68 64.64
N VAL A 701 18.75 51.71 64.02
CA VAL A 701 20.01 52.10 64.68
C VAL A 701 20.68 53.21 63.89
N SER A 702 20.86 54.35 64.54
CA SER A 702 21.76 55.41 64.11
C SER A 702 23.19 55.08 64.56
N TYR A 703 24.19 55.50 63.78
CA TYR A 703 25.63 55.16 63.91
C TYR A 703 26.28 55.48 65.28
N ASN A 704 25.59 56.19 66.15
CA ASN A 704 25.99 56.57 67.51
C ASN A 704 25.33 55.73 68.62
N GLY A 705 24.80 54.54 68.30
CA GLY A 705 24.35 53.57 69.31
C GLY A 705 22.97 53.83 69.91
N HIS A 706 22.22 54.78 69.36
CA HIS A 706 20.83 55.04 69.74
C HIS A 706 19.88 54.20 68.87
N SER A 707 19.08 53.35 69.52
CA SER A 707 17.92 52.73 68.90
C SER A 707 16.66 53.53 69.26
N ILE A 708 15.95 54.06 68.26
CA ILE A 708 14.63 54.68 68.47
C ILE A 708 13.58 53.70 67.95
N VAL A 709 12.61 53.37 68.81
CA VAL A 709 11.42 52.60 68.46
C VAL A 709 10.31 53.60 68.15
N TYR A 710 9.94 53.73 66.87
CA TYR A 710 8.79 54.56 66.48
C TYR A 710 7.47 53.79 66.67
N ASP A 711 6.40 54.53 66.95
CA ASP A 711 5.05 53.95 66.94
C ASP A 711 4.59 53.59 65.53
N LYS A 712 3.40 53.00 65.48
CA LYS A 712 2.74 52.40 64.31
C LYS A 712 2.68 53.28 63.04
N ASN A 713 2.84 54.61 63.08
CA ASN A 713 2.50 55.47 61.93
C ASN A 713 3.51 56.56 61.48
N GLY A 714 4.73 56.63 62.00
CA GLY A 714 5.86 57.32 61.34
C GLY A 714 5.63 58.66 60.59
N SER A 715 5.08 59.71 61.23
CA SER A 715 4.96 61.05 60.62
C SER A 715 5.53 62.16 61.49
N GLY A 716 6.72 62.65 61.16
CA GLY A 716 7.26 63.89 61.70
C GLY A 716 6.73 65.10 60.94
N MET A 717 5.66 65.76 61.42
CA MET A 717 5.45 67.22 61.35
C MET A 717 4.37 67.65 62.35
N GLY A 718 4.77 68.49 63.32
CA GLY A 718 3.94 69.52 63.96
C GLY A 718 2.78 69.08 64.85
N GLY A 719 3.02 68.99 66.16
CA GLY A 719 1.95 69.08 67.17
C GLY A 719 2.07 68.14 68.37
N GLY A 720 3.15 68.24 69.15
CA GLY A 720 3.14 68.01 70.60
C GLY A 720 2.52 66.73 71.17
N ARG A 721 2.55 65.59 70.47
CA ARG A 721 2.20 64.29 71.06
C ARG A 721 3.36 63.32 70.92
N ALA A 722 4.10 63.14 72.00
CA ALA A 722 5.08 62.07 72.15
C ALA A 722 4.37 60.71 72.22
N ALA A 723 5.02 59.68 71.67
CA ALA A 723 4.54 58.29 71.70
C ALA A 723 4.13 57.86 73.12
N VAL A 724 2.99 57.19 73.23
CA VAL A 724 2.59 56.51 74.46
C VAL A 724 3.45 55.25 74.61
N ARG A 725 4.42 55.30 75.53
CA ARG A 725 5.17 54.11 75.96
C ARG A 725 4.21 53.15 76.65
N GLY A 726 3.96 51.98 76.06
CA GLY A 726 3.09 50.97 76.67
C GLY A 726 2.72 49.76 75.83
N ALA A 727 2.89 49.76 74.50
CA ALA A 727 2.58 48.59 73.68
C ALA A 727 3.76 47.59 73.58
N THR A 728 3.96 46.88 74.69
CA THR A 728 4.61 45.57 74.98
C THR A 728 5.74 44.99 74.09
N TYR A 729 6.96 45.00 74.65
CA TYR A 729 7.79 43.80 74.89
C TYR A 729 8.34 43.93 76.31
N MET A 730 7.76 43.17 77.25
CA MET A 730 8.00 43.34 78.68
C MET A 730 9.49 43.08 79.03
N ASP A 731 10.05 44.01 79.82
CA ASP A 731 11.29 43.94 80.60
C ASP A 731 12.64 44.39 80.00
N ASN A 732 12.69 45.10 78.85
CA ASN A 732 13.96 45.58 78.27
C ASN A 732 14.04 47.08 77.89
N THR A 733 13.11 47.91 78.35
CA THR A 733 13.17 49.36 78.09
C THR A 733 14.34 49.98 78.87
N ILE A 734 15.24 50.69 78.17
CA ILE A 734 16.33 51.47 78.80
C ILE A 734 15.74 52.77 79.35
N TYR A 735 15.84 52.96 80.66
CA TYR A 735 15.37 54.16 81.35
C TYR A 735 16.48 55.17 81.57
N ALA A 736 17.69 54.68 81.81
CA ALA A 736 18.86 55.52 81.92
C ALA A 736 20.13 54.78 81.51
N TRP A 737 21.13 55.53 81.05
CA TRP A 737 22.50 55.08 80.93
C TRP A 737 23.44 56.27 81.09
N GLY A 738 24.69 56.02 81.45
CA GLY A 738 25.69 57.07 81.59
C GLY A 738 27.10 56.51 81.52
N ASP A 739 28.00 57.31 80.95
CA ASP A 739 29.45 57.15 81.00
C ASP A 739 30.00 58.12 82.04
N ILE A 740 30.54 57.56 83.12
CA ILE A 740 30.92 58.29 84.33
C ILE A 740 32.43 58.21 84.48
N ASN A 741 33.09 59.36 84.55
CA ASN A 741 34.52 59.46 84.81
C ASN A 741 34.83 59.13 86.28
N ASP A 742 36.10 58.86 86.58
CA ASP A 742 36.61 58.59 87.92
C ASP A 742 36.32 59.71 88.94
N ASP A 743 36.22 60.96 88.51
CA ASP A 743 35.83 62.12 89.33
C ASP A 743 34.31 62.24 89.59
N GLY A 744 33.50 61.33 89.03
CA GLY A 744 32.05 61.30 89.15
C GLY A 744 31.31 62.24 88.19
N SER A 745 32.00 62.89 87.26
CA SER A 745 31.36 63.65 86.17
C SER A 745 30.77 62.72 85.11
N ALA A 746 29.56 63.02 84.65
CA ALA A 746 28.94 62.32 83.53
C ALA A 746 29.42 62.93 82.20
N VAL A 747 30.06 62.13 81.35
CA VAL A 747 30.54 62.56 80.02
C VAL A 747 29.39 62.64 79.04
N CYS A 748 28.60 61.58 79.00
CA CYS A 748 27.42 61.42 78.18
C CYS A 748 26.43 60.57 78.97
N ASP A 749 25.20 61.06 79.11
CA ASP A 749 24.17 60.36 79.83
C ASP A 749 22.79 60.53 79.18
N PHE A 750 21.88 59.68 79.60
CA PHE A 750 20.47 59.73 79.25
C PHE A 750 19.68 59.27 80.47
N GLY A 751 18.66 60.04 80.86
CA GLY A 751 17.81 59.70 82.01
C GLY A 751 18.52 59.80 83.36
N VAL A 752 19.67 60.47 83.45
CA VAL A 752 20.42 60.72 84.69
C VAL A 752 20.11 62.13 85.17
N GLN A 753 19.73 62.25 86.44
CA GLN A 753 19.48 63.53 87.10
C GLN A 753 20.76 64.08 87.71
N SER A 754 21.52 63.23 88.40
CA SER A 754 22.79 63.60 89.00
C SER A 754 23.64 62.37 89.29
N VAL A 755 24.95 62.60 89.34
CA VAL A 755 25.93 61.64 89.85
C VAL A 755 26.64 62.29 91.02
N GLN A 756 26.64 61.60 92.16
CA GLN A 756 27.30 62.06 93.37
C GLN A 756 28.44 61.11 93.73
N HIS A 757 29.66 61.61 93.72
CA HIS A 757 30.81 60.90 94.26
C HIS A 757 30.77 60.92 95.79
N LEU A 758 30.56 59.76 96.40
CA LEU A 758 30.35 59.61 97.86
C LEU A 758 31.67 59.35 98.62
N GLY A 759 32.72 58.97 97.90
CA GLY A 759 34.03 58.60 98.41
C GLY A 759 34.75 57.70 97.41
N ILE A 760 36.03 57.41 97.66
CA ILE A 760 36.87 56.62 96.73
C ILE A 760 36.19 55.30 96.39
N GLY A 761 35.82 55.10 95.12
CA GLY A 761 35.14 53.94 94.53
C GLY A 761 33.64 53.86 94.76
N TRP A 762 33.00 54.92 95.26
CA TRP A 762 31.57 54.95 95.61
C TRP A 762 30.86 56.09 94.90
N TYR A 763 29.89 55.75 94.05
CA TYR A 763 29.11 56.72 93.27
C TYR A 763 27.63 56.47 93.50
N ARG A 764 26.84 57.51 93.71
CA ARG A 764 25.37 57.44 93.72
C ARG A 764 24.82 58.06 92.46
N ILE A 765 24.07 57.28 91.70
CA ILE A 765 23.40 57.72 90.49
C ILE A 765 21.94 58.00 90.83
N THR A 766 21.46 59.20 90.55
CA THR A 766 20.05 59.57 90.63
C THR A 766 19.49 59.64 89.22
N LEU A 767 18.38 58.94 88.96
CA LEU A 767 17.75 58.91 87.65
C LEU A 767 16.64 59.97 87.53
N ASN A 768 16.58 60.62 86.38
CA ASN A 768 15.48 61.51 86.02
C ASN A 768 14.30 60.69 85.49
N LEU A 769 13.51 60.14 86.40
CA LEU A 769 12.32 59.34 86.09
C LEU A 769 11.06 60.11 86.46
N ALA A 770 10.44 60.73 85.46
CA ALA A 770 9.14 61.36 85.56
C ALA A 770 8.29 61.02 84.34
N TYR A 771 6.97 60.96 84.53
CA TYR A 771 6.02 60.95 83.42
C TYR A 771 5.96 62.34 82.76
N HIS A 772 5.36 62.43 81.57
CA HIS A 772 5.32 63.68 80.79
C HIS A 772 4.56 64.81 81.51
N ASP A 773 3.70 64.51 82.48
CA ASP A 773 3.02 65.49 83.32
C ASP A 773 3.87 65.97 84.53
N GLY A 774 5.12 65.50 84.63
CA GLY A 774 6.05 65.85 85.70
C GLY A 774 5.86 65.03 86.98
N THR A 775 4.96 64.06 87.00
CA THR A 775 4.81 63.17 88.16
C THR A 775 5.99 62.20 88.27
N PRO A 776 6.52 61.92 89.48
CA PRO A 776 7.60 60.97 89.67
C PRO A 776 7.22 59.56 89.18
N MET A 777 8.11 58.93 88.41
CA MET A 777 7.97 57.56 87.94
C MET A 777 8.87 56.64 88.75
N THR A 778 8.35 55.47 89.14
CA THR A 778 9.15 54.41 89.76
C THR A 778 9.29 53.21 88.83
N LEU A 779 10.40 52.47 88.94
CA LEU A 779 10.64 51.26 88.15
C LEU A 779 10.43 50.02 89.01
N ASP A 780 9.42 49.22 88.67
CA ASP A 780 9.25 47.87 89.17
C ASP A 780 10.29 46.94 88.52
N CYS A 781 11.03 46.21 89.36
CA CYS A 781 12.05 45.23 88.95
C CYS A 781 13.14 45.80 88.02
N ALA A 782 13.73 46.96 88.37
CA ALA A 782 14.84 47.52 87.61
C ALA A 782 16.07 46.60 87.61
N SER A 783 16.63 46.35 86.42
CA SER A 783 17.91 45.68 86.22
C SER A 783 18.98 46.73 85.91
N ILE A 784 20.06 46.71 86.68
CA ILE A 784 21.19 47.62 86.52
C ILE A 784 22.40 46.80 86.08
N THR A 785 23.02 47.22 84.98
CA THR A 785 24.30 46.67 84.53
C THR A 785 25.34 47.78 84.61
N VAL A 786 26.49 47.48 85.22
CA VAL A 786 27.63 48.41 85.26
C VAL A 786 28.88 47.69 84.79
N THR A 787 29.65 48.37 83.96
CA THR A 787 30.89 47.85 83.38
C THR A 787 31.99 48.88 83.59
N GLN A 788 33.09 48.47 84.19
CA GLN A 788 34.28 49.31 84.30
C GLN A 788 34.90 49.55 82.92
N ARG A 789 35.35 50.77 82.65
CA ARG A 789 36.12 51.09 81.44
C ARG A 789 37.61 50.80 81.65
N THR A 790 38.21 50.03 80.73
CA THR A 790 39.60 49.54 80.83
C THR A 790 40.57 50.29 79.89
N ASP A 791 40.11 51.34 79.22
CA ASP A 791 40.84 52.08 78.19
C ASP A 791 41.89 53.09 78.74
N HIS A 792 42.01 53.21 80.06
CA HIS A 792 43.05 54.01 80.73
C HIS A 792 43.94 53.17 81.68
N LEU A 793 44.61 52.13 81.13
CA LEU A 793 45.74 51.44 81.76
C LEU A 793 47.02 51.62 80.92
N PRO A 794 48.16 52.06 81.51
CA PRO A 794 49.46 52.00 80.84
C PRO A 794 49.95 50.54 80.69
N PRO A 795 50.90 50.26 79.76
CA PRO A 795 51.22 48.89 79.33
C PRO A 795 51.76 48.01 80.46
N ALA A 796 51.32 46.74 80.44
CA ALA A 796 51.61 45.72 81.45
C ALA A 796 53.11 45.43 81.66
N LEU A 797 53.48 45.15 82.92
CA LEU A 797 54.63 44.29 83.23
C LEU A 797 54.12 42.86 83.53
N PRO A 798 54.85 41.82 83.10
CA PRO A 798 54.37 40.44 83.14
C PRO A 798 54.64 39.82 84.51
N VAL A 799 53.57 39.43 85.21
CA VAL A 799 53.64 38.41 86.25
C VAL A 799 52.40 37.53 86.11
N ASP A 800 52.63 36.22 86.15
CA ASP A 800 51.64 35.15 86.01
C ASP A 800 50.33 35.40 86.80
N PRO A 801 49.19 34.89 86.30
CA PRO A 801 47.87 35.29 86.77
C PRO A 801 47.60 34.73 88.18
N PRO A 802 47.21 35.58 89.15
CA PRO A 802 46.54 35.09 90.35
C PRO A 802 45.11 34.65 90.01
N PRO A 803 44.51 33.74 90.82
CA PRO A 803 43.27 33.07 90.51
C PRO A 803 42.12 34.06 90.32
N MET A 804 41.32 33.83 89.26
CA MET A 804 40.04 34.49 89.07
C MET A 804 39.21 34.43 90.36
N GLY A 805 38.72 35.58 90.82
CA GLY A 805 37.43 35.59 91.50
C GLY A 805 37.15 36.58 92.61
N LEU A 806 38.05 37.46 93.10
CA LEU A 806 37.74 38.13 94.38
C LEU A 806 37.92 39.66 94.54
N CYS A 807 38.58 40.44 93.66
CA CYS A 807 38.56 41.92 93.82
C CYS A 807 38.77 42.71 92.51
N SER A 808 37.98 42.46 91.46
CA SER A 808 37.87 43.38 90.30
C SER A 808 36.41 43.54 89.88
N ASN A 809 35.53 43.64 90.87
CA ASN A 809 34.10 43.72 90.63
C ASN A 809 33.66 45.18 90.74
N VAL A 810 33.04 45.66 89.67
CA VAL A 810 32.06 46.73 89.78
C VAL A 810 30.75 46.07 90.19
N THR A 811 30.18 46.53 91.30
CA THR A 811 28.89 46.04 91.79
C THR A 811 27.96 47.23 91.98
N THR A 812 26.67 46.94 92.03
CA THR A 812 25.66 47.96 92.30
C THR A 812 24.80 47.59 93.49
N SER A 813 24.25 48.62 94.14
CA SER A 813 23.11 48.43 95.02
C SER A 813 21.90 48.00 94.18
N ARG A 814 20.87 47.48 94.86
CA ARG A 814 19.53 47.45 94.25
C ARG A 814 19.09 48.88 93.94
N PHE A 815 18.30 49.02 92.87
CA PHE A 815 17.62 50.26 92.58
C PHE A 815 16.65 50.60 93.71
N ASP A 816 16.75 51.81 94.26
CA ASP A 816 15.83 52.35 95.25
C ASP A 816 14.73 53.15 94.52
N PRO A 817 13.50 52.61 94.42
CA PRO A 817 12.40 53.29 93.73
C PRO A 817 11.88 54.53 94.49
N ALA A 818 12.17 54.69 95.79
CA ALA A 818 11.68 55.85 96.55
C ALA A 818 12.48 57.13 96.23
N THR A 819 13.75 56.98 95.92
CA THR A 819 14.67 58.08 95.62
C THR A 819 15.13 58.11 94.16
N ASN A 820 14.74 57.11 93.35
CA ASN A 820 15.23 56.88 91.99
C ASN A 820 16.76 56.76 91.91
N THR A 821 17.38 56.20 92.94
CA THR A 821 18.84 56.09 93.03
C THR A 821 19.33 54.66 93.02
N PHE A 822 20.55 54.47 92.56
CA PHE A 822 21.34 53.29 92.90
C PHE A 822 22.79 53.70 93.08
N ASP A 823 23.51 52.93 93.88
CA ASP A 823 24.92 53.13 94.13
C ASP A 823 25.76 52.17 93.29
N VAL A 824 26.91 52.64 92.84
CA VAL A 824 27.95 51.88 92.16
C VAL A 824 29.17 51.80 93.07
N TYR A 825 29.66 50.59 93.25
CA TYR A 825 30.83 50.29 94.07
C TYR A 825 31.92 49.66 93.21
N ILE A 826 33.06 50.34 93.11
CA ILE A 826 34.21 49.92 92.32
C ILE A 826 35.35 49.53 93.27
N THR A 827 35.86 48.31 93.11
CA THR A 827 36.97 47.78 93.90
C THR A 827 38.06 47.18 93.01
N ALA A 828 39.31 47.28 93.46
CA ALA A 828 40.46 46.62 92.85
C ALA A 828 41.34 45.93 93.89
N ILE A 829 42.16 44.97 93.44
CA ILE A 829 43.14 44.28 94.27
C ILE A 829 44.22 45.29 94.70
N GLY A 830 44.34 45.51 96.01
CA GLY A 830 45.50 46.13 96.64
C GLY A 830 46.31 45.10 97.44
N LEU A 831 47.63 45.27 97.49
CA LEU A 831 48.52 44.47 98.35
C LEU A 831 48.79 45.26 99.64
N VAL A 832 48.50 44.67 100.81
CA VAL A 832 48.83 45.29 102.10
C VAL A 832 49.72 44.33 102.89
N GLY A 833 50.94 44.78 103.23
CA GLY A 833 51.92 44.03 104.01
C GLY A 833 53.37 44.48 103.74
N ALA A 834 54.18 44.60 104.78
CA ALA A 834 55.61 44.88 104.69
C ALA A 834 56.41 43.65 105.15
N GLY A 835 57.48 43.30 104.42
CA GLY A 835 58.37 42.19 104.80
C GLY A 835 58.07 40.84 104.15
N GLY A 836 57.61 40.82 102.89
CA GLY A 836 57.54 39.60 102.07
C GLY A 836 56.32 38.70 102.27
N ASN A 837 55.43 39.02 103.23
CA ASN A 837 54.09 38.44 103.34
C ASN A 837 53.05 39.49 102.93
N PHE A 838 52.48 39.37 101.74
CA PHE A 838 51.40 40.24 101.27
C PHE A 838 50.05 39.55 101.43
N SER A 839 49.08 40.23 102.03
CA SER A 839 47.67 39.82 101.99
C SER A 839 46.97 40.60 100.89
N MET A 840 46.18 39.92 100.05
CA MET A 840 45.29 40.58 99.08
C MET A 840 44.09 41.18 99.84
N VAL A 841 43.84 42.48 99.63
CA VAL A 841 42.68 43.20 100.17
C VAL A 841 41.98 43.93 99.02
N CYS A 842 40.65 43.90 98.96
CA CYS A 842 39.90 44.70 98.00
C CYS A 842 39.87 46.15 98.49
N ASN A 843 40.55 47.06 97.80
CA ASN A 843 40.46 48.49 98.08
C ASN A 843 39.42 49.11 97.14
N SER A 844 38.58 50.02 97.66
CA SER A 844 37.74 50.85 96.80
C SER A 844 38.63 51.80 96.00
N ILE A 845 38.37 51.92 94.70
CA ILE A 845 39.14 52.78 93.79
C ILE A 845 38.21 53.58 92.88
N ASP A 846 38.59 54.81 92.55
CA ASP A 846 37.92 55.61 91.52
C ASP A 846 38.41 55.20 90.14
N ARG A 847 37.47 54.91 89.23
CA ARG A 847 37.72 54.53 87.83
C ARG A 847 36.51 54.85 86.98
N ASP A 848 36.75 55.19 85.72
CA ASP A 848 35.70 55.36 84.73
C ASP A 848 34.85 54.09 84.59
N PHE A 849 33.54 54.28 84.45
CA PHE A 849 32.60 53.19 84.29
C PHE A 849 31.38 53.63 83.49
N MET A 850 30.76 52.65 82.82
CA MET A 850 29.48 52.82 82.16
C MET A 850 28.41 52.06 82.90
N PHE A 851 27.20 52.61 82.96
CA PHE A 851 26.03 51.90 83.47
C PHE A 851 24.84 51.97 82.53
N LYS A 852 23.93 51.02 82.70
CA LYS A 852 22.63 50.94 82.02
C LYS A 852 21.57 50.47 83.00
N VAL A 853 20.40 51.11 82.97
CA VAL A 853 19.22 50.75 83.77
C VAL A 853 18.07 50.40 82.84
N THR A 854 17.56 49.18 82.98
CA THR A 854 16.30 48.74 82.37
C THR A 854 15.28 48.40 83.44
N GLY A 855 13.99 48.44 83.14
CA GLY A 855 12.97 48.08 84.13
C GLY A 855 11.56 48.13 83.55
N ARG A 856 10.56 47.92 84.40
CA ARG A 856 9.16 48.15 84.06
C ARG A 856 8.69 49.38 84.83
N PRO A 857 7.97 50.34 84.23
CA PRO A 857 7.43 51.46 84.99
C PRO A 857 6.27 50.95 85.85
N SER A 858 6.16 51.46 87.08
CA SER A 858 4.98 51.25 87.92
C SER A 858 3.72 51.77 87.20
N PRO A 859 2.53 51.20 87.42
CA PRO A 859 1.29 51.70 86.81
C PRO A 859 1.05 53.18 87.15
N HIS A 860 0.79 54.03 86.15
CA HIS A 860 0.45 55.44 86.38
C HIS A 860 -1.02 55.55 86.82
N ALA A 861 -1.31 56.27 87.90
CA ALA A 861 -2.64 56.30 88.54
C ALA A 861 -3.78 56.85 87.65
N SER A 862 -3.47 57.46 86.50
CA SER A 862 -4.46 57.99 85.55
C SER A 862 -4.74 57.09 84.34
N ASP A 863 -4.21 55.86 84.29
CA ASP A 863 -4.38 54.96 83.15
C ASP A 863 -5.05 53.63 83.55
N PRO A 864 -6.37 53.45 83.34
CA PRO A 864 -7.02 52.15 83.48
C PRO A 864 -6.93 51.35 82.18
N GLN A 865 -5.75 50.80 81.87
CA GLN A 865 -5.45 49.45 81.36
C GLN A 865 -4.05 49.36 80.76
#